data_AF-A0A6P0VYY8-F1
#
_entry.id   AF-A0A6P0VYY8-F1
#
_cell.length_a   1.000
_cell.length_b   1.000
_cell.length_c   1.000
_cell.angle_alpha   90.00
_cell.angle_beta   90.00
_cell.angle_gamma   90.00
#
_symmetry.space_group_name_H-M   'P 1'
#
loop_
_entity.id
_entity.type
_entity.pdbx_description
1 polymer ?
#
loop_
_entity_poly.entity_id
_entity_poly.type
_entity_poly.pdbx_seq_one_letter_code
_entity_poly.pdbx_strand_id
1 'polypeptide(L)'
;MRTNGTPNNSNFHRGRFTPTRRGNPCQICGDTKGKCRETDSILLCMSFADAWSASAIPGYKFIGSTKDGLWGKFVEDDGQNWTQQQREEWRRDIELKRQQRAASEAQRRSQSLPAKERDRLYQNLLNQLTLHPTDRADLERRGLTPEQILAGGFRSVEQWQKLSEELSYRLPGVNLDGLSLNTQPGYLCPIRDIDGLIVGFQLRLRHAEQGGRYRWLTGATRKRPNGPTPHLDGGELPLAVHKPNTLKLSTIGMTEGTGAKPFITSQRLGQVVIGAAGGQFASSPHTLKITLAQLSAELGTKIIYYYVDAGSISNYHVTRQCEQNWRLIEQWGYTIQVVWWEQVDKDAPDIDELTPQQLGQITYITTAKFLAIANDYSFGLSKLQEFQRSFQSLIGRWRPKPKGFGTPSKQKKALPQKVTLKYKPGNIPLPGTGQKPPLVKFKAGHRLLLLQELVEKGWHDILDTSQPGLGKSHDAGIAIPEAFGNERLWYFTRESRNPTTATIEANYTPVAVRNDGLVVDPTRKTPLGNPYLRWPQAHEEATTEGNCFRTPLFRELQEKNIPNTQGCESPICQGCHLLHACRGSSGSGYGFRHERQESLKCSRLRAHPGSAPTTEDFNFSQDGAFWDEAMQILEPMQSLSLKLTEFDQTMAQLELELPLVHSCLKSVRTALRPVLAGKIPQPCYGFSDSVVMDMLGTPPDNLAQMIQTVEEWEANLSDLDFLAEKPDGIEIRGVEQKFKSLARFANKKLRQDSYREIRQRVREEVSLRWLLAFLQAWQRCNGDWEKASFRIENGTLIIFWPSRRHSEVAKAMQWNCYQDATANRKY
;
A
#
# COMPACT_ATOMS: atom_id res chain seq x y z
N MET A 1 -0.57 47.04 -62.61
CA MET A 1 0.91 47.03 -62.52
C MET A 1 1.32 46.22 -61.29
N ARG A 2 2.07 45.13 -61.53
CA ARG A 2 2.97 44.37 -60.61
C ARG A 2 2.37 43.74 -59.34
N THR A 3 2.66 42.51 -58.92
CA THR A 3 3.17 41.24 -59.50
C THR A 3 3.07 40.20 -58.36
N ASN A 4 2.89 38.94 -58.73
CA ASN A 4 2.85 37.71 -57.93
C ASN A 4 3.85 37.58 -56.76
N GLY A 5 3.44 36.89 -55.69
CA GLY A 5 4.29 36.23 -54.71
C GLY A 5 3.71 34.87 -54.33
N THR A 6 4.38 33.80 -54.73
CA THR A 6 4.08 32.37 -54.52
C THR A 6 4.02 31.95 -53.04
N PRO A 7 3.24 30.91 -52.67
CA PRO A 7 3.24 30.36 -51.30
C PRO A 7 4.52 29.54 -51.04
N ASN A 8 5.16 29.83 -49.91
CA ASN A 8 6.40 29.19 -49.47
C ASN A 8 6.17 27.73 -49.05
N ASN A 9 6.98 26.84 -49.63
CA ASN A 9 7.24 25.46 -49.23
C ASN A 9 7.56 25.36 -47.72
N SER A 10 6.77 24.59 -46.96
CA SER A 10 7.10 24.22 -45.58
C SER A 10 8.09 23.06 -45.57
N ASN A 11 9.38 23.41 -45.51
CA ASN A 11 10.48 22.52 -45.17
C ASN A 11 10.20 21.77 -43.85
N PHE A 12 10.04 20.44 -43.89
CA PHE A 12 10.08 19.60 -42.70
C PHE A 12 11.49 19.61 -42.12
N HIS A 13 11.78 20.55 -41.23
CA HIS A 13 12.96 20.50 -40.37
C HIS A 13 12.95 19.19 -39.55
N ARG A 14 14.12 18.56 -39.37
CA ARG A 14 14.31 17.41 -38.46
C ARG A 14 14.04 17.85 -37.02
N GLY A 15 12.78 17.88 -36.62
CA GLY A 15 12.38 18.11 -35.22
C GLY A 15 12.87 16.95 -34.36
N ARG A 16 13.67 17.27 -33.33
CA ARG A 16 14.08 16.30 -32.31
C ARG A 16 12.85 16.02 -31.44
N PHE A 17 12.50 14.75 -31.24
CA PHE A 17 11.41 14.40 -30.32
C PHE A 17 11.69 14.97 -28.92
N THR A 18 10.79 15.81 -28.45
CA THR A 18 10.87 16.45 -27.13
C THR A 18 10.02 15.64 -26.15
N PRO A 19 10.57 15.15 -25.03
CA PRO A 19 9.80 14.49 -24.00
C PRO A 19 8.83 15.47 -23.32
N THR A 20 7.68 14.96 -22.90
CA THR A 20 6.70 15.75 -22.14
C THR A 20 7.22 16.14 -20.76
N ARG A 21 6.75 17.26 -20.23
CA ARG A 21 7.14 17.80 -18.91
C ARG A 21 6.03 18.68 -18.34
N ARG A 22 6.15 19.18 -17.10
CA ARG A 22 5.11 20.04 -16.50
C ARG A 22 4.73 21.27 -17.35
N GLY A 23 5.70 21.89 -18.01
CA GLY A 23 5.47 23.02 -18.93
C GLY A 23 5.17 22.60 -20.38
N ASN A 24 5.09 21.30 -20.67
CA ASN A 24 4.76 20.75 -21.99
C ASN A 24 4.08 19.37 -21.84
N PRO A 25 2.81 19.34 -21.38
CA PRO A 25 2.08 18.09 -21.13
C PRO A 25 1.71 17.40 -22.46
N CYS A 26 1.60 16.07 -22.45
CA CYS A 26 1.09 15.33 -23.60
C CYS A 26 -0.33 15.80 -23.94
N GLN A 27 -0.54 16.23 -25.18
CA GLN A 27 -1.85 16.69 -25.64
C GLN A 27 -2.87 15.55 -25.79
N ILE A 28 -2.40 14.29 -25.82
CA ILE A 28 -3.24 13.10 -25.92
C ILE A 28 -3.67 12.56 -24.53
N CYS A 29 -2.71 12.33 -23.62
CA CYS A 29 -3.00 11.69 -22.32
C CYS A 29 -2.68 12.54 -21.08
N GLY A 30 -2.21 13.77 -21.27
CA GLY A 30 -1.84 14.67 -20.18
C GLY A 30 -0.55 14.31 -19.43
N ASP A 31 0.25 13.35 -19.92
CA ASP A 31 1.51 12.99 -19.28
C ASP A 31 2.46 14.19 -19.16
N THR A 32 3.00 14.39 -17.96
CA THR A 32 3.95 15.47 -17.62
C THR A 32 5.28 14.92 -17.12
N LYS A 33 5.49 13.60 -17.19
CA LYS A 33 6.66 12.89 -16.63
C LYS A 33 7.66 12.44 -17.70
N GLY A 34 7.48 12.82 -18.96
CA GLY A 34 8.43 12.53 -20.05
C GLY A 34 8.26 11.15 -20.68
N LYS A 35 7.12 10.49 -20.45
CA LYS A 35 6.81 9.19 -21.05
C LYS A 35 6.34 9.33 -22.48
N CYS A 36 5.64 10.41 -22.79
CA CYS A 36 5.23 10.74 -24.15
C CYS A 36 6.26 11.65 -24.82
N ARG A 37 6.24 11.71 -26.15
CA ARG A 37 7.18 12.51 -26.94
C ARG A 37 6.45 13.19 -28.08
N GLU A 38 6.90 14.38 -28.44
CA GLU A 38 6.28 15.11 -29.54
C GLU A 38 7.30 15.82 -30.42
N THR A 39 6.87 16.13 -31.63
CA THR A 39 7.49 17.02 -32.61
C THR A 39 6.40 17.95 -33.14
N ASP A 40 6.77 18.94 -33.96
CA ASP A 40 5.83 19.88 -34.56
C ASP A 40 4.74 19.23 -35.44
N SER A 41 4.84 17.93 -35.74
CA SER A 41 3.91 17.22 -36.63
C SER A 41 3.47 15.83 -36.15
N ILE A 42 4.13 15.23 -35.17
CA ILE A 42 3.83 13.87 -34.69
C ILE A 42 3.90 13.83 -33.17
N LEU A 43 2.84 13.31 -32.54
CA LEU A 43 2.76 13.00 -31.13
C LEU A 43 2.86 11.48 -30.90
N LEU A 44 3.71 11.09 -29.96
CA LEU A 44 3.89 9.71 -29.50
C LEU A 44 3.28 9.58 -28.11
N CYS A 45 2.12 8.92 -28.02
CA CYS A 45 1.43 8.71 -26.76
C CYS A 45 1.62 7.27 -26.26
N MET A 46 2.12 7.12 -25.04
CA MET A 46 2.35 5.80 -24.43
C MET A 46 1.06 5.22 -23.83
N SER A 47 0.11 6.08 -23.45
CA SER A 47 -1.16 5.67 -22.83
C SER A 47 -2.16 5.11 -23.82
N PHE A 48 -2.07 5.55 -25.08
CA PHE A 48 -2.94 5.13 -26.17
C PHE A 48 -2.08 4.52 -27.27
N ALA A 49 -1.55 3.33 -27.00
CA ALA A 49 -0.51 2.72 -27.82
C ALA A 49 -1.05 1.94 -29.04
N ASP A 50 -2.35 1.61 -29.04
CA ASP A 50 -3.02 0.79 -30.06
C ASP A 50 -4.29 1.44 -30.63
N ALA A 51 -4.77 0.89 -31.75
CA ALA A 51 -5.90 1.44 -32.50
C ALA A 51 -7.22 1.42 -31.70
N TRP A 52 -7.36 0.49 -30.76
CA TRP A 52 -8.59 0.32 -29.98
C TRP A 52 -8.73 1.42 -28.94
N SER A 53 -7.65 1.70 -28.19
CA SER A 53 -7.57 2.79 -27.22
C SER A 53 -7.57 4.18 -27.86
N ALA A 54 -7.12 4.30 -29.12
CA ALA A 54 -6.94 5.56 -29.83
C ALA A 54 -8.18 6.11 -30.56
N SER A 55 -9.25 5.32 -30.69
CA SER A 55 -10.37 5.58 -31.62
C SER A 55 -11.31 6.74 -31.26
N ALA A 56 -11.13 7.38 -30.10
CA ALA A 56 -12.06 8.38 -29.56
C ALA A 56 -11.41 9.72 -29.15
N ILE A 57 -10.23 10.07 -29.69
CA ILE A 57 -9.52 11.31 -29.30
C ILE A 57 -9.88 12.45 -30.28
N PRO A 58 -10.67 13.47 -29.86
CA PRO A 58 -11.10 14.54 -30.75
C PRO A 58 -9.92 15.42 -31.20
N GLY A 59 -9.83 15.71 -32.50
CA GLY A 59 -8.80 16.58 -33.10
C GLY A 59 -7.47 15.89 -33.43
N TYR A 60 -7.35 14.58 -33.21
CA TYR A 60 -6.13 13.82 -33.53
C TYR A 60 -6.46 12.51 -34.25
N LYS A 61 -5.65 12.19 -35.26
CA LYS A 61 -5.75 10.95 -36.04
C LYS A 61 -4.65 9.97 -35.66
N PHE A 62 -5.06 8.75 -35.32
CA PHE A 62 -4.14 7.64 -35.09
C PHE A 62 -3.60 7.10 -36.42
N ILE A 63 -2.28 7.04 -36.55
CA ILE A 63 -1.58 6.58 -37.79
C ILE A 63 -0.80 5.27 -37.57
N GLY A 64 -1.04 4.59 -36.45
CA GLY A 64 -0.45 3.29 -36.13
C GLY A 64 0.52 3.32 -34.94
N SER A 65 0.92 2.16 -34.46
CA SER A 65 1.87 2.03 -33.34
C SER A 65 3.32 2.13 -33.82
N THR A 66 4.24 2.52 -32.94
CA THR A 66 5.68 2.39 -33.17
C THR A 66 6.06 0.92 -33.37
N LYS A 67 7.23 0.64 -33.98
CA LYS A 67 7.64 -0.76 -34.27
C LYS A 67 7.72 -1.64 -33.02
N ASP A 68 8.04 -1.04 -31.89
CA ASP A 68 8.06 -1.64 -30.56
C ASP A 68 6.68 -1.67 -29.88
N GLY A 69 5.62 -1.13 -30.50
CA GLY A 69 4.27 -1.09 -29.95
C GLY A 69 4.11 -0.23 -28.69
N LEU A 70 5.14 0.51 -28.30
CA LEU A 70 5.21 1.23 -27.03
C LEU A 70 4.46 2.57 -27.07
N TRP A 71 4.39 3.20 -28.24
CA TRP A 71 3.66 4.44 -28.44
C TRP A 71 2.70 4.33 -29.62
N GLY A 72 1.53 4.93 -29.45
CA GLY A 72 0.65 5.25 -30.55
C GLY A 72 1.16 6.52 -31.22
N LYS A 73 1.23 6.50 -32.56
CA LYS A 73 1.55 7.70 -33.35
C LYS A 73 0.26 8.44 -33.68
N PHE A 74 0.22 9.71 -33.33
CA PHE A 74 -0.88 10.62 -33.57
C PHE A 74 -0.39 11.84 -34.35
N VAL A 75 -1.27 12.35 -35.19
CA VAL A 75 -1.13 13.64 -35.90
C VAL A 75 -2.38 14.45 -35.65
N GLU A 76 -2.30 15.79 -35.67
CA GLU A 76 -3.51 16.63 -35.63
C GLU A 76 -4.39 16.31 -36.85
N ASP A 77 -5.70 16.17 -36.61
CA ASP A 77 -6.67 15.87 -37.66
C ASP A 77 -7.10 17.19 -38.32
N ASP A 78 -6.39 17.56 -39.39
CA ASP A 78 -6.59 18.78 -40.17
C ASP A 78 -7.73 18.65 -41.21
N GLY A 79 -8.44 17.52 -41.24
CA GLY A 79 -9.51 17.24 -42.20
C GLY A 79 -9.06 17.17 -43.66
N GLN A 80 -7.75 17.25 -43.95
CA GLN A 80 -7.24 17.23 -45.32
C GLN A 80 -7.04 15.80 -45.80
N ASN A 81 -7.88 15.38 -46.75
CA ASN A 81 -7.61 14.19 -47.53
C ASN A 81 -6.49 14.48 -48.54
N TRP A 82 -5.29 13.95 -48.26
CA TRP A 82 -4.12 14.12 -49.14
C TRP A 82 -4.46 13.67 -50.56
N THR A 83 -4.31 14.59 -51.51
CA THR A 83 -4.46 14.32 -52.94
C THR A 83 -3.44 13.28 -53.42
N GLN A 84 -3.74 12.58 -54.51
CA GLN A 84 -2.86 11.54 -55.06
C GLN A 84 -1.44 12.06 -55.35
N GLN A 85 -1.33 13.33 -55.75
CA GLN A 85 -0.07 14.05 -56.00
C GLN A 85 0.76 14.23 -54.71
N GLN A 86 0.14 14.66 -53.60
CA GLN A 86 0.82 14.82 -52.29
C GLN A 86 1.33 13.48 -51.73
N ARG A 87 0.59 12.37 -51.96
CA ARG A 87 1.03 11.02 -51.58
C ARG A 87 2.23 10.53 -52.39
N GLU A 88 2.34 10.95 -53.65
CA GLU A 88 3.48 10.63 -54.52
C GLU A 88 4.72 11.45 -54.16
N GLU A 89 4.55 12.74 -53.87
CA GLU A 89 5.64 13.59 -53.39
C GLU A 89 6.21 13.10 -52.05
N TRP A 90 5.35 12.69 -51.11
CA TRP A 90 5.79 12.10 -49.84
C TRP A 90 6.50 10.76 -50.01
N ARG A 91 6.03 9.90 -50.93
CA ARG A 91 6.75 8.66 -51.27
C ARG A 91 8.13 8.96 -51.87
N ARG A 92 8.25 9.94 -52.76
CA ARG A 92 9.54 10.39 -53.31
C ARG A 92 10.46 10.98 -52.23
N ASP A 93 9.93 11.78 -51.31
CA ASP A 93 10.72 12.37 -50.22
C ASP A 93 11.21 11.32 -49.21
N ILE A 94 10.39 10.30 -48.88
CA ILE A 94 10.83 9.16 -48.07
C ILE A 94 11.90 8.36 -48.80
N GLU A 95 11.73 8.08 -50.09
CA GLU A 95 12.70 7.34 -50.88
C GLU A 95 14.02 8.12 -50.99
N LEU A 96 13.96 9.43 -51.22
CA LEU A 96 15.12 10.32 -51.24
C LEU A 96 15.83 10.35 -49.87
N LYS A 97 15.08 10.44 -48.76
CA LYS A 97 15.64 10.36 -47.40
C LYS A 97 16.25 8.99 -47.12
N ARG A 98 15.68 7.91 -47.64
CA ARG A 98 16.22 6.54 -47.53
C ARG A 98 17.51 6.41 -48.32
N GLN A 99 17.56 6.94 -49.55
CA GLN A 99 18.75 7.01 -50.39
C GLN A 99 19.84 7.87 -49.74
N GLN A 100 19.50 9.02 -49.15
CA GLN A 100 20.44 9.86 -48.40
C GLN A 100 21.01 9.17 -47.16
N ARG A 101 20.19 8.42 -46.40
CA ARG A 101 20.67 7.60 -45.27
C ARG A 101 21.60 6.49 -45.74
N ALA A 102 21.20 5.76 -46.79
CA ALA A 102 22.02 4.70 -47.39
C ALA A 102 23.36 5.25 -47.91
N ALA A 103 23.37 6.42 -48.55
CA ALA A 103 24.58 7.09 -49.01
C ALA A 103 25.49 7.53 -47.84
N SER A 104 24.91 8.09 -46.78
CA SER A 104 25.65 8.47 -45.57
C SER A 104 26.21 7.26 -44.82
N GLU A 105 25.50 6.14 -44.78
CA GLU A 105 25.96 4.87 -44.21
C GLU A 105 27.06 4.24 -45.08
N ALA A 106 26.91 4.27 -46.40
CA ALA A 106 27.94 3.82 -47.34
C ALA A 106 29.24 4.65 -47.23
N GLN A 107 29.12 5.97 -47.06
CA GLN A 107 30.27 6.85 -46.83
C GLN A 107 30.95 6.58 -45.47
N ARG A 108 30.18 6.25 -44.42
CA ARG A 108 30.75 5.84 -43.12
C ARG A 108 31.43 4.48 -43.20
N ARG A 109 30.88 3.56 -43.98
CA ARG A 109 31.46 2.25 -44.26
C ARG A 109 32.80 2.36 -44.97
N SER A 110 32.94 3.23 -45.97
CA SER A 110 34.20 3.43 -46.69
C SER A 110 35.31 4.07 -45.83
N GLN A 111 34.96 4.65 -44.68
CA GLN A 111 35.91 5.29 -43.76
C GLN A 111 36.26 4.42 -42.55
N SER A 112 35.62 3.25 -42.40
CA SER A 112 35.88 2.32 -41.31
C SER A 112 37.17 1.54 -41.59
N LEU A 113 38.00 1.40 -40.55
CA LEU A 113 39.23 0.60 -40.64
C LEU A 113 38.88 -0.90 -40.57
N PRO A 114 39.47 -1.75 -41.44
CA PRO A 114 39.31 -3.20 -41.38
C PRO A 114 39.76 -3.79 -40.04
N ALA A 115 39.22 -4.96 -39.66
CA ALA A 115 39.48 -5.61 -38.37
C ALA A 115 40.97 -5.81 -38.05
N LYS A 116 41.78 -6.27 -39.02
CA LYS A 116 43.23 -6.46 -38.85
C LYS A 116 43.99 -5.15 -38.60
N GLU A 117 43.56 -4.05 -39.24
CA GLU A 117 44.18 -2.74 -39.04
C GLU A 117 43.78 -2.16 -37.68
N ARG A 118 42.52 -2.35 -37.27
CA ARG A 118 42.07 -2.01 -35.91
C ARG A 118 42.87 -2.74 -34.85
N ASP A 119 43.06 -4.05 -34.99
CA ASP A 119 43.83 -4.85 -34.02
C ASP A 119 45.25 -4.31 -33.89
N ARG A 120 45.97 -4.13 -35.00
CA ARG A 120 47.33 -3.56 -34.98
C ARG A 120 47.39 -2.22 -34.23
N LEU A 121 46.47 -1.31 -34.52
CA LEU A 121 46.45 0.02 -33.89
C LEU A 121 46.03 -0.03 -32.42
N TYR A 122 45.09 -0.91 -32.07
CA TYR A 122 44.65 -1.08 -30.69
C TYR A 122 45.68 -1.83 -29.82
N GLN A 123 46.47 -2.73 -30.40
CA GLN A 123 47.62 -3.32 -29.72
C GLN A 123 48.69 -2.26 -29.40
N ASN A 124 49.00 -1.37 -30.36
CA ASN A 124 49.85 -0.21 -30.08
C ASN A 124 49.25 0.64 -28.94
N LEU A 125 47.96 0.96 -29.01
CA LEU A 125 47.28 1.71 -27.95
C LEU A 125 47.44 1.05 -26.56
N LEU A 126 47.24 -0.26 -26.44
CA LEU A 126 47.34 -0.97 -25.16
C LEU A 126 48.75 -0.97 -24.57
N ASN A 127 49.78 -0.91 -25.43
CA ASN A 127 51.19 -0.84 -25.01
C ASN A 127 51.56 0.54 -24.42
N GLN A 128 50.80 1.59 -24.76
CA GLN A 128 51.01 2.94 -24.23
C GLN A 128 50.30 3.18 -22.88
N LEU A 129 49.49 2.22 -22.41
CA LEU A 129 48.66 2.38 -21.22
C LEU A 129 49.05 1.39 -20.12
N THR A 130 48.74 1.74 -18.88
CA THR A 130 48.92 0.87 -17.70
C THR A 130 47.57 0.58 -17.04
N LEU A 131 47.53 -0.39 -16.13
CA LEU A 131 46.33 -0.69 -15.34
C LEU A 131 46.51 -0.11 -13.92
N HIS A 132 45.64 0.82 -13.54
CA HIS A 132 45.66 1.47 -12.25
C HIS A 132 45.28 0.48 -11.12
N PRO A 133 45.90 0.54 -9.92
CA PRO A 133 45.62 -0.38 -8.82
C PRO A 133 44.14 -0.47 -8.43
N THR A 134 43.41 0.66 -8.44
CA THR A 134 41.97 0.67 -8.14
C THR A 134 41.14 -0.11 -9.16
N ASP A 135 41.47 -0.01 -10.44
CA ASP A 135 40.75 -0.72 -11.50
C ASP A 135 41.12 -2.21 -11.51
N ARG A 136 42.38 -2.53 -11.18
CA ARG A 136 42.82 -3.91 -10.90
C ARG A 136 42.04 -4.52 -9.73
N ALA A 137 41.88 -3.79 -8.62
CA ALA A 137 41.11 -4.26 -7.46
C ALA A 137 39.63 -4.54 -7.79
N ASP A 138 39.00 -3.76 -8.68
CA ASP A 138 37.63 -4.05 -9.17
C ASP A 138 37.57 -5.37 -9.95
N LEU A 139 38.56 -5.64 -10.80
CA LEU A 139 38.65 -6.87 -11.58
C LEU A 139 38.94 -8.10 -10.69
N GLU A 140 39.83 -7.97 -9.71
CA GLU A 140 40.15 -9.01 -8.72
C GLU A 140 38.94 -9.31 -7.83
N ARG A 141 38.21 -8.29 -7.36
CA ARG A 141 36.95 -8.44 -6.62
C ARG A 141 35.90 -9.23 -7.40
N ARG A 142 35.91 -9.12 -8.74
CA ARG A 142 35.04 -9.89 -9.64
C ARG A 142 35.62 -11.27 -10.01
N GLY A 143 36.61 -11.73 -9.26
CA GLY A 143 37.11 -13.10 -9.29
C GLY A 143 38.09 -13.41 -10.44
N LEU A 144 38.70 -12.40 -11.06
CA LEU A 144 39.78 -12.62 -12.02
C LEU A 144 41.13 -12.76 -11.31
N THR A 145 41.94 -13.74 -11.73
CA THR A 145 43.33 -13.88 -11.25
C THR A 145 44.26 -12.86 -11.94
N PRO A 146 45.44 -12.57 -11.38
CA PRO A 146 46.43 -11.68 -12.00
C PRO A 146 46.77 -12.08 -13.45
N GLU A 147 46.87 -13.38 -13.74
CA GLU A 147 47.17 -13.94 -15.06
C GLU A 147 46.00 -13.70 -16.03
N GLN A 148 44.76 -13.87 -15.55
CA GLN A 148 43.56 -13.60 -16.35
C GLN A 148 43.38 -12.11 -16.64
N ILE A 149 43.70 -11.23 -15.69
CA ILE A 149 43.68 -9.78 -15.89
C ILE A 149 44.71 -9.37 -16.96
N LEU A 150 45.90 -9.96 -16.92
CA LEU A 150 46.93 -9.74 -17.93
C LEU A 150 46.46 -10.20 -19.32
N ALA A 151 45.95 -11.43 -19.42
CA ALA A 151 45.43 -12.00 -20.67
C ALA A 151 44.22 -11.22 -21.23
N GLY A 152 43.39 -10.67 -20.34
CA GLY A 152 42.22 -9.85 -20.69
C GLY A 152 42.57 -8.51 -21.30
N GLY A 153 43.81 -8.02 -21.16
CA GLY A 153 44.28 -6.79 -21.81
C GLY A 153 43.66 -5.50 -21.28
N PHE A 154 43.12 -5.51 -20.05
CA PHE A 154 42.51 -4.33 -19.44
C PHE A 154 43.54 -3.21 -19.20
N ARG A 155 43.16 -1.96 -19.47
CA ARG A 155 44.00 -0.76 -19.27
C ARG A 155 43.19 0.40 -18.72
N SER A 156 43.76 1.14 -17.79
CA SER A 156 43.14 2.34 -17.22
C SER A 156 43.35 3.54 -18.13
N VAL A 157 42.36 4.43 -18.12
CA VAL A 157 42.39 5.69 -18.85
C VAL A 157 41.80 6.79 -17.99
N GLU A 158 42.33 8.00 -18.16
CA GLU A 158 41.77 9.21 -17.57
C GLU A 158 40.93 9.99 -18.59
N GLN A 159 40.36 11.11 -18.12
CA GLN A 159 39.66 12.01 -19.02
C GLN A 159 40.63 12.56 -20.06
N TRP A 160 40.28 12.42 -21.36
CA TRP A 160 41.14 12.87 -22.46
C TRP A 160 42.55 12.27 -22.43
N GLN A 161 42.63 10.96 -22.19
CA GLN A 161 43.90 10.23 -21.98
C GLN A 161 44.93 10.59 -23.05
N LYS A 162 46.10 11.07 -22.62
CA LYS A 162 47.23 11.37 -23.50
C LYS A 162 47.98 10.10 -23.88
N LEU A 163 48.50 10.10 -25.09
CA LEU A 163 49.26 9.02 -25.72
C LEU A 163 50.72 9.45 -25.87
N SER A 164 51.64 8.49 -25.76
CA SER A 164 53.08 8.72 -25.97
C SER A 164 53.46 8.70 -27.45
N GLU A 165 52.68 8.01 -28.28
CA GLU A 165 52.87 7.91 -29.73
C GLU A 165 51.56 8.23 -30.46
N GLU A 166 51.67 8.80 -31.66
CA GLU A 166 50.51 9.17 -32.48
C GLU A 166 49.80 7.93 -33.05
N LEU A 167 48.48 7.90 -32.91
CA LEU A 167 47.60 6.91 -33.54
C LEU A 167 46.70 7.57 -34.58
N SER A 168 46.25 6.79 -35.56
CA SER A 168 45.35 7.28 -36.60
C SER A 168 44.03 7.82 -35.99
N TYR A 169 43.68 9.07 -36.30
CA TYR A 169 42.40 9.69 -35.92
C TYR A 169 41.17 9.01 -36.57
N ARG A 170 41.39 8.06 -37.48
CA ARG A 170 40.36 7.17 -38.06
C ARG A 170 40.04 5.97 -37.16
N LEU A 171 40.85 5.70 -36.14
CA LEU A 171 40.59 4.66 -35.15
C LEU A 171 39.51 5.13 -34.16
N PRO A 172 38.46 4.33 -33.89
CA PRO A 172 37.43 4.71 -32.93
C PRO A 172 38.02 4.95 -31.54
N GLY A 173 37.82 6.15 -31.01
CA GLY A 173 38.35 6.59 -29.73
C GLY A 173 39.44 7.63 -29.80
N VAL A 174 40.16 7.72 -30.93
CA VAL A 174 41.29 8.64 -31.07
C VAL A 174 40.80 10.02 -31.52
N ASN A 175 41.29 11.06 -30.84
CA ASN A 175 40.98 12.44 -31.19
C ASN A 175 41.71 12.87 -32.47
N LEU A 176 41.37 14.06 -32.99
CA LEU A 176 41.96 14.57 -34.23
C LEU A 176 43.46 14.88 -34.12
N ASP A 177 43.98 15.04 -32.90
CA ASP A 177 45.40 15.25 -32.63
C ASP A 177 46.23 13.95 -32.74
N GLY A 178 45.59 12.78 -32.84
CA GLY A 178 46.25 11.47 -32.84
C GLY A 178 46.94 11.10 -31.53
N LEU A 179 47.09 12.05 -30.60
CA LEU A 179 47.86 11.96 -29.36
C LEU A 179 46.97 11.92 -28.10
N SER A 180 45.65 11.82 -28.28
CA SER A 180 44.73 11.65 -27.15
C SER A 180 43.49 10.82 -27.47
N LEU A 181 42.89 10.25 -26.44
CA LEU A 181 41.65 9.50 -26.53
C LEU A 181 40.44 10.32 -26.07
N ASN A 182 39.27 10.05 -26.64
CA ASN A 182 37.99 10.55 -26.17
C ASN A 182 37.45 9.65 -25.03
N THR A 183 38.05 9.79 -23.85
CA THR A 183 37.78 8.94 -22.68
C THR A 183 37.34 9.75 -21.46
N GLN A 184 36.82 9.03 -20.46
CA GLN A 184 36.55 9.48 -19.10
C GLN A 184 37.29 8.55 -18.13
N PRO A 185 37.48 8.93 -16.85
CA PRO A 185 38.17 8.10 -15.86
C PRO A 185 37.55 6.70 -15.72
N GLY A 186 38.37 5.67 -15.87
CA GLY A 186 37.91 4.28 -15.86
C GLY A 186 38.92 3.30 -16.49
N TYR A 187 38.42 2.15 -16.95
CA TYR A 187 39.24 1.15 -17.65
C TYR A 187 38.60 0.65 -18.94
N LEU A 188 39.44 0.39 -19.93
CA LEU A 188 39.10 -0.17 -21.23
C LEU A 188 38.97 -1.69 -21.16
N CYS A 189 37.87 -2.21 -21.71
CA CYS A 189 37.63 -3.62 -21.95
C CYS A 189 37.81 -3.90 -23.46
N PRO A 190 38.89 -4.61 -23.87
CA PRO A 190 39.09 -4.98 -25.26
C PRO A 190 37.98 -5.90 -25.77
N ILE A 191 37.48 -5.63 -26.97
CA ILE A 191 36.46 -6.45 -27.65
C ILE A 191 37.15 -7.21 -28.77
N ARG A 192 37.20 -8.53 -28.63
CA ARG A 192 37.79 -9.44 -29.60
C ARG A 192 36.70 -10.05 -30.47
N ASP A 193 36.95 -10.15 -31.76
CA ASP A 193 36.10 -10.92 -32.67
C ASP A 193 36.41 -12.43 -32.59
N ILE A 194 35.75 -13.22 -33.44
CA ILE A 194 35.91 -14.67 -33.51
C ILE A 194 37.32 -15.12 -33.89
N ASP A 195 38.07 -14.30 -34.64
CA ASP A 195 39.46 -14.54 -35.02
C ASP A 195 40.44 -14.09 -33.93
N GLY A 196 39.95 -13.51 -32.82
CA GLY A 196 40.74 -13.04 -31.68
C GLY A 196 41.29 -11.62 -31.84
N LEU A 197 40.94 -10.93 -32.94
CA LEU A 197 41.41 -9.58 -33.26
C LEU A 197 40.66 -8.54 -32.42
N ILE A 198 41.37 -7.54 -31.89
CA ILE A 198 40.77 -6.43 -31.15
C ILE A 198 40.10 -5.48 -32.16
N VAL A 199 38.76 -5.43 -32.15
CA VAL A 199 37.97 -4.64 -33.10
C VAL A 199 37.29 -3.41 -32.48
N GLY A 200 37.38 -3.26 -31.16
CA GLY A 200 36.87 -2.10 -30.43
C GLY A 200 37.09 -2.19 -28.92
N PHE A 201 36.56 -1.20 -28.20
CA PHE A 201 36.62 -1.11 -26.75
C PHE A 201 35.30 -0.64 -26.16
N GLN A 202 34.95 -1.19 -24.99
CA GLN A 202 34.05 -0.53 -24.05
C GLN A 202 34.85 0.05 -22.88
N LEU A 203 34.60 1.31 -22.56
CA LEU A 203 35.10 2.01 -21.38
C LEU A 203 34.15 1.77 -20.21
N ARG A 204 34.62 1.11 -19.14
CA ARG A 204 33.95 1.04 -17.84
C ARG A 204 34.32 2.29 -17.04
N LEU A 205 33.32 3.10 -16.68
CA LEU A 205 33.54 4.33 -15.90
C LEU A 205 33.85 4.03 -14.43
N ARG A 206 34.81 4.74 -13.82
CA ARG A 206 35.19 4.58 -12.41
C ARG A 206 34.11 5.10 -11.45
N HIS A 207 33.48 6.23 -11.79
CA HIS A 207 32.38 6.83 -11.03
C HIS A 207 31.12 6.89 -11.91
N ALA A 208 30.19 5.96 -11.68
CA ALA A 208 28.90 5.94 -12.37
C ALA A 208 27.77 5.99 -11.35
N GLU A 209 27.18 7.17 -11.13
CA GLU A 209 25.92 7.31 -10.38
C GLU A 209 24.77 6.83 -11.25
N GLN A 210 23.96 5.90 -10.73
CA GLN A 210 22.77 5.25 -11.32
C GLN A 210 22.50 5.52 -12.82
N GLY A 211 23.19 4.76 -13.69
CA GLY A 211 22.90 4.64 -15.13
C GLY A 211 24.11 4.90 -16.03
N GLY A 212 24.34 4.00 -17.00
CA GLY A 212 25.39 4.19 -18.02
C GLY A 212 26.82 3.83 -17.60
N ARG A 213 27.01 2.68 -16.94
CA ARG A 213 28.31 2.16 -16.44
C ARG A 213 29.37 1.96 -17.54
N TYR A 214 28.94 1.61 -18.75
CA TYR A 214 29.82 1.33 -19.89
C TYR A 214 29.55 2.31 -21.04
N ARG A 215 30.61 2.71 -21.75
CA ARG A 215 30.52 3.53 -22.96
C ARG A 215 31.37 2.95 -24.07
N TRP A 216 30.89 3.02 -25.30
CA TRP A 216 31.70 2.71 -26.45
C TRP A 216 32.84 3.71 -26.62
N LEU A 217 34.04 3.21 -26.88
CA LEU A 217 35.15 4.07 -27.28
C LEU A 217 34.90 4.56 -28.72
N THR A 218 34.68 5.86 -28.90
CA THR A 218 34.29 6.44 -30.18
C THR A 218 34.93 7.80 -30.41
N GLY A 219 35.26 8.11 -31.66
CA GLY A 219 35.67 9.45 -32.09
C GLY A 219 34.48 10.36 -32.42
N ALA A 220 33.25 9.85 -32.42
CA ALA A 220 32.04 10.63 -32.66
C ALA A 220 31.68 11.46 -31.42
N THR A 221 31.66 12.79 -31.57
CA THR A 221 31.32 13.73 -30.50
C THR A 221 30.32 14.77 -31.00
N ARG A 222 29.77 15.60 -30.11
CA ARG A 222 28.90 16.73 -30.52
C ARG A 222 29.59 17.68 -31.52
N LYS A 223 30.91 17.85 -31.38
CA LYS A 223 31.72 18.70 -32.28
C LYS A 223 32.23 17.95 -33.52
N ARG A 224 32.23 16.61 -33.49
CA ARG A 224 32.63 15.72 -34.59
C ARG A 224 31.58 14.61 -34.76
N PRO A 225 30.37 14.91 -35.24
CA PRO A 225 29.27 13.94 -35.31
C PRO A 225 29.52 12.80 -36.31
N ASN A 226 30.42 13.00 -37.26
CA ASN A 226 30.86 12.00 -38.23
C ASN A 226 32.22 11.38 -37.87
N GLY A 227 32.62 11.42 -36.59
CA GLY A 227 33.84 10.74 -36.15
C GLY A 227 33.72 9.21 -36.23
N PRO A 228 34.84 8.48 -36.26
CA PRO A 228 34.84 7.02 -36.29
C PRO A 228 34.10 6.40 -35.11
N THR A 229 33.31 5.37 -35.41
CA THR A 229 32.49 4.67 -34.41
C THR A 229 32.90 3.19 -34.33
N PRO A 230 32.52 2.47 -33.27
CA PRO A 230 32.88 1.06 -33.13
C PRO A 230 32.29 0.14 -34.20
N HIS A 231 31.25 0.56 -34.94
CA HIS A 231 30.62 -0.26 -35.96
C HIS A 231 31.65 -0.82 -36.95
N LEU A 232 31.50 -2.09 -37.30
CA LEU A 232 32.35 -2.81 -38.24
C LEU A 232 32.01 -2.41 -39.69
N ASP A 233 32.77 -2.94 -40.65
CA ASP A 233 32.56 -2.69 -42.08
C ASP A 233 31.18 -3.16 -42.58
N GLY A 234 30.44 -3.96 -41.80
CA GLY A 234 29.04 -4.34 -42.07
C GLY A 234 28.00 -3.35 -41.52
N GLY A 235 28.41 -2.30 -40.80
CA GLY A 235 27.51 -1.40 -40.08
C GLY A 235 26.99 -1.95 -38.75
N GLU A 236 27.33 -3.20 -38.41
CA GLU A 236 26.97 -3.87 -37.17
C GLU A 236 27.95 -3.50 -36.04
N LEU A 237 27.48 -3.49 -34.78
CA LEU A 237 28.38 -3.37 -33.64
C LEU A 237 29.12 -4.70 -33.42
N PRO A 238 30.39 -4.66 -32.98
CA PRO A 238 31.14 -5.87 -32.73
C PRO A 238 30.54 -6.67 -31.57
N LEU A 239 30.57 -7.99 -31.71
CA LEU A 239 30.31 -8.94 -30.64
C LEU A 239 31.62 -9.30 -29.96
N ALA A 240 31.60 -9.41 -28.63
CA ALA A 240 32.78 -9.82 -27.86
C ALA A 240 32.83 -11.33 -27.78
N VAL A 241 33.86 -11.96 -28.35
CA VAL A 241 34.08 -13.41 -28.28
C VAL A 241 35.27 -13.66 -27.35
N HIS A 242 35.02 -14.36 -26.24
CA HIS A 242 36.06 -14.73 -25.29
C HIS A 242 36.18 -16.25 -25.19
N LYS A 243 37.42 -16.74 -25.33
CA LYS A 243 37.79 -18.14 -25.14
C LYS A 243 38.43 -18.31 -23.76
N PRO A 244 38.11 -19.39 -23.03
CA PRO A 244 38.66 -19.63 -21.70
C PRO A 244 40.11 -20.11 -21.78
N ASN A 245 40.91 -19.90 -20.73
CA ASN A 245 42.25 -20.48 -20.65
C ASN A 245 42.20 -22.02 -20.61
N THR A 246 41.15 -22.58 -20.01
CA THR A 246 40.90 -24.02 -19.98
C THR A 246 39.44 -24.27 -20.34
N LEU A 247 39.22 -25.00 -21.44
CA LEU A 247 37.89 -25.38 -21.88
C LEU A 247 37.33 -26.50 -20.98
N LYS A 248 36.20 -26.25 -20.32
CA LYS A 248 35.44 -27.17 -19.46
C LYS A 248 34.05 -27.47 -20.03
N LEU A 249 33.42 -26.46 -20.65
CA LEU A 249 32.10 -26.58 -21.26
C LEU A 249 32.23 -26.41 -22.78
N SER A 250 31.82 -27.43 -23.54
CA SER A 250 31.78 -27.40 -25.01
C SER A 250 30.56 -26.66 -25.57
N THR A 251 29.68 -26.13 -24.72
CA THR A 251 28.53 -25.31 -25.13
C THR A 251 28.94 -23.85 -25.39
N ILE A 252 28.15 -23.10 -26.17
CA ILE A 252 28.39 -21.68 -26.41
C ILE A 252 27.62 -20.85 -25.37
N GLY A 253 28.31 -19.99 -24.63
CA GLY A 253 27.70 -19.07 -23.67
C GLY A 253 27.32 -17.74 -24.32
N MET A 254 26.22 -17.12 -23.89
CA MET A 254 25.81 -15.78 -24.33
C MET A 254 25.41 -14.92 -23.13
N THR A 255 26.01 -13.74 -22.97
CA THR A 255 25.77 -12.82 -21.84
C THR A 255 25.41 -11.40 -22.31
N GLU A 256 24.77 -10.62 -21.45
CA GLU A 256 24.58 -9.18 -21.70
C GLU A 256 25.90 -8.40 -21.57
N GLY A 257 26.10 -7.45 -22.48
CA GLY A 257 27.25 -6.55 -22.50
C GLY A 257 28.40 -7.07 -23.35
N THR A 258 29.31 -6.18 -23.73
CA THR A 258 30.61 -6.51 -24.37
C THR A 258 31.78 -6.06 -23.49
N GLY A 259 31.50 -5.69 -22.23
CA GLY A 259 32.50 -5.26 -21.26
C GLY A 259 33.19 -6.44 -20.60
N ALA A 260 33.58 -6.30 -19.33
CA ALA A 260 34.30 -7.36 -18.62
C ALA A 260 33.48 -8.63 -18.32
N LYS A 261 32.14 -8.54 -18.28
CA LYS A 261 31.23 -9.66 -17.90
C LYS A 261 31.44 -10.90 -18.79
N PRO A 262 31.32 -10.82 -20.14
CA PRO A 262 31.61 -11.95 -21.03
C PRO A 262 32.97 -12.63 -20.80
N PHE A 263 34.03 -11.84 -20.59
CA PHE A 263 35.37 -12.37 -20.30
C PHE A 263 35.41 -13.12 -18.96
N ILE A 264 34.86 -12.51 -17.90
CA ILE A 264 34.81 -13.13 -16.56
C ILE A 264 34.01 -14.44 -16.61
N THR A 265 32.83 -14.43 -17.23
CA THR A 265 32.00 -15.62 -17.39
C THR A 265 32.75 -16.72 -18.14
N SER A 266 33.45 -16.36 -19.22
CA SER A 266 34.26 -17.31 -19.99
C SER A 266 35.31 -17.99 -19.13
N GLN A 267 36.14 -17.19 -18.44
CA GLN A 267 37.24 -17.71 -17.61
C GLN A 267 36.74 -18.53 -16.43
N ARG A 268 35.66 -18.08 -15.78
CA ARG A 268 35.11 -18.71 -14.58
C ARG A 268 34.47 -20.07 -14.88
N LEU A 269 33.71 -20.17 -15.97
CA LEU A 269 32.99 -21.39 -16.34
C LEU A 269 33.82 -22.32 -17.23
N GLY A 270 34.97 -21.85 -17.75
CA GLY A 270 35.72 -22.58 -18.76
C GLY A 270 34.89 -22.77 -20.03
N GLN A 271 34.18 -21.73 -20.46
CA GLN A 271 33.25 -21.77 -21.61
C GLN A 271 33.62 -20.69 -22.62
N VAL A 272 33.41 -20.95 -23.91
CA VAL A 272 33.46 -19.86 -24.92
C VAL A 272 32.21 -19.01 -24.78
N VAL A 273 32.36 -17.70 -24.57
CA VAL A 273 31.23 -16.78 -24.31
C VAL A 273 31.21 -15.65 -25.33
N ILE A 274 30.01 -15.37 -25.85
CA ILE A 274 29.71 -14.24 -26.73
C ILE A 274 28.97 -13.17 -25.93
N GLY A 275 29.42 -11.93 -26.00
CA GLY A 275 28.76 -10.76 -25.43
C GLY A 275 28.23 -9.81 -26.51
N ALA A 276 27.05 -9.23 -26.28
CA ALA A 276 26.50 -8.13 -27.10
C ALA A 276 26.16 -6.93 -26.22
N ALA A 277 26.48 -5.71 -26.68
CA ALA A 277 26.19 -4.51 -25.90
C ALA A 277 24.70 -4.37 -25.59
N GLY A 278 24.36 -4.29 -24.29
CA GLY A 278 22.98 -4.29 -23.82
C GLY A 278 22.19 -5.55 -24.19
N GLY A 279 22.85 -6.67 -24.52
CA GLY A 279 22.23 -7.94 -24.91
C GLY A 279 21.64 -7.95 -26.32
N GLN A 280 21.96 -6.97 -27.16
CA GLN A 280 21.31 -6.73 -28.46
C GLN A 280 21.89 -7.61 -29.58
N PHE A 281 21.89 -8.94 -29.40
CA PHE A 281 22.46 -9.88 -30.38
C PHE A 281 21.79 -9.79 -31.76
N ALA A 282 20.46 -9.64 -31.81
CA ALA A 282 19.71 -9.49 -33.06
C ALA A 282 19.99 -8.17 -33.81
N SER A 283 20.73 -7.22 -33.21
CA SER A 283 21.19 -6.00 -33.90
C SER A 283 22.46 -6.20 -34.72
N SER A 284 23.15 -7.34 -34.57
CA SER A 284 24.31 -7.73 -35.37
C SER A 284 24.12 -9.13 -35.99
N PRO A 285 23.06 -9.35 -36.79
CA PRO A 285 22.68 -10.69 -37.26
C PRO A 285 23.72 -11.34 -38.17
N HIS A 286 24.44 -10.58 -38.99
CA HIS A 286 25.43 -11.14 -39.90
C HIS A 286 26.68 -11.60 -39.13
N THR A 287 27.23 -10.75 -38.28
CA THR A 287 28.35 -11.09 -37.40
C THR A 287 27.99 -12.25 -36.48
N LEU A 288 26.81 -12.23 -35.84
CA LEU A 288 26.37 -13.32 -34.97
C LEU A 288 26.30 -14.65 -35.72
N LYS A 289 25.71 -14.68 -36.92
CA LYS A 289 25.54 -15.92 -37.70
C LYS A 289 26.89 -16.55 -38.07
N ILE A 290 27.86 -15.73 -38.49
CA ILE A 290 29.22 -16.19 -38.82
C ILE A 290 29.91 -16.73 -37.55
N THR A 291 29.88 -15.97 -36.46
CA THR A 291 30.48 -16.36 -35.18
C THR A 291 29.89 -17.67 -34.67
N LEU A 292 28.57 -17.82 -34.66
CA LEU A 292 27.91 -19.06 -34.21
C LEU A 292 28.24 -20.23 -35.13
N ALA A 293 28.34 -20.04 -36.44
CA ALA A 293 28.67 -21.12 -37.37
C ALA A 293 30.10 -21.66 -37.13
N GLN A 294 31.07 -20.76 -36.96
CA GLN A 294 32.46 -21.12 -36.68
C GLN A 294 32.62 -21.78 -35.31
N LEU A 295 32.05 -21.18 -34.24
CA LEU A 295 32.13 -21.77 -32.90
C LEU A 295 31.41 -23.12 -32.80
N SER A 296 30.30 -23.27 -33.51
CA SER A 296 29.57 -24.54 -33.57
C SER A 296 30.41 -25.64 -34.19
N ALA A 297 31.16 -25.33 -35.25
CA ALA A 297 32.09 -26.26 -35.87
C ALA A 297 33.30 -26.57 -34.98
N GLU A 298 33.87 -25.54 -34.33
CA GLU A 298 35.03 -25.69 -33.43
C GLU A 298 34.70 -26.52 -32.18
N LEU A 299 33.53 -26.31 -31.58
CA LEU A 299 33.14 -26.93 -30.30
C LEU A 299 32.29 -28.19 -30.47
N GLY A 300 31.82 -28.49 -31.69
CA GLY A 300 30.94 -29.62 -31.97
C GLY A 300 29.56 -29.51 -31.31
N THR A 301 29.03 -28.29 -31.15
CA THR A 301 27.77 -28.05 -30.44
C THR A 301 26.80 -27.16 -31.21
N LYS A 302 25.51 -27.35 -30.99
CA LYS A 302 24.43 -26.42 -31.35
C LYS A 302 23.69 -25.88 -30.12
N ILE A 303 24.18 -26.19 -28.92
CA ILE A 303 23.56 -25.78 -27.66
C ILE A 303 24.15 -24.45 -27.20
N ILE A 304 23.26 -23.51 -26.90
CA ILE A 304 23.57 -22.18 -26.39
C ILE A 304 23.05 -22.07 -24.95
N TYR A 305 23.95 -21.70 -24.04
CA TYR A 305 23.62 -21.31 -22.67
C TYR A 305 23.46 -19.80 -22.62
N TYR A 306 22.23 -19.35 -22.42
CA TYR A 306 21.88 -17.94 -22.42
C TYR A 306 21.79 -17.43 -20.98
N TYR A 307 22.75 -16.62 -20.57
CA TYR A 307 22.84 -16.01 -19.24
C TYR A 307 22.12 -14.66 -19.26
N VAL A 308 20.88 -14.65 -18.80
CA VAL A 308 20.08 -13.43 -18.64
C VAL A 308 20.55 -12.64 -17.41
N ASP A 309 20.50 -11.31 -17.49
CA ASP A 309 20.84 -10.43 -16.36
C ASP A 309 19.83 -10.54 -15.22
N ALA A 310 20.29 -10.30 -14.00
CA ALA A 310 19.43 -10.30 -12.82
C ALA A 310 18.30 -9.27 -12.97
N GLY A 311 17.08 -9.66 -12.62
CA GLY A 311 15.90 -8.81 -12.76
C GLY A 311 15.32 -8.75 -14.17
N SER A 312 15.83 -9.52 -15.14
CA SER A 312 15.31 -9.57 -16.51
C SER A 312 13.83 -9.93 -16.60
N ILE A 313 13.33 -10.77 -15.68
CA ILE A 313 11.91 -11.16 -15.65
C ILE A 313 10.96 -10.05 -15.18
N SER A 314 11.49 -9.05 -14.46
CA SER A 314 10.72 -7.88 -14.01
C SER A 314 10.60 -6.81 -15.12
N ASN A 315 11.40 -6.92 -16.18
CA ASN A 315 11.49 -5.92 -17.24
C ASN A 315 11.05 -6.50 -18.58
N TYR A 316 9.79 -6.25 -18.94
CA TYR A 316 9.18 -6.69 -20.20
C TYR A 316 10.03 -6.35 -21.45
N HIS A 317 10.72 -5.21 -21.46
CA HIS A 317 11.58 -4.84 -22.60
C HIS A 317 12.76 -5.80 -22.76
N VAL A 318 13.37 -6.22 -21.65
CA VAL A 318 14.50 -7.18 -21.64
C VAL A 318 13.99 -8.57 -22.00
N THR A 319 12.85 -9.00 -21.45
CA THR A 319 12.22 -10.28 -21.79
C THR A 319 11.92 -10.39 -23.28
N ARG A 320 11.34 -9.34 -23.89
CA ARG A 320 11.04 -9.30 -25.33
C ARG A 320 12.30 -9.28 -26.20
N GLN A 321 13.34 -8.60 -25.76
CA GLN A 321 14.64 -8.58 -26.44
C GLN A 321 15.28 -9.98 -26.44
N CYS A 322 15.25 -10.68 -25.31
CA CYS A 322 15.67 -12.08 -25.22
C CYS A 322 14.89 -12.94 -26.21
N GLU A 323 13.56 -12.80 -26.26
CA GLU A 323 12.72 -13.55 -27.21
C GLU A 323 13.09 -13.30 -28.68
N GLN A 324 13.39 -12.05 -29.06
CA GLN A 324 13.84 -11.72 -30.42
C GLN A 324 15.18 -12.40 -30.76
N ASN A 325 16.13 -12.38 -29.83
CA ASN A 325 17.41 -13.07 -30.00
C ASN A 325 17.19 -14.58 -30.14
N TRP A 326 16.33 -15.16 -29.30
CA TRP A 326 16.07 -16.60 -29.29
C TRP A 326 15.45 -17.07 -30.59
N ARG A 327 14.41 -16.39 -31.08
CA ARG A 327 13.76 -16.72 -32.36
C ARG A 327 14.77 -16.70 -33.52
N LEU A 328 15.65 -15.70 -33.56
CA LEU A 328 16.65 -15.59 -34.62
C LEU A 328 17.67 -16.74 -34.59
N ILE A 329 18.10 -17.12 -33.39
CA ILE A 329 19.08 -18.18 -33.16
C ILE A 329 18.48 -19.57 -33.42
N GLU A 330 17.26 -19.81 -32.94
CA GLU A 330 16.49 -21.04 -33.16
C GLU A 330 16.20 -21.24 -34.66
N GLN A 331 15.89 -20.17 -35.40
CA GLN A 331 15.75 -20.21 -36.87
C GLN A 331 17.02 -20.69 -37.60
N TRP A 332 18.19 -20.57 -36.99
CA TRP A 332 19.46 -21.07 -37.54
C TRP A 332 19.82 -22.48 -37.05
N GLY A 333 18.90 -23.16 -36.34
CA GLY A 333 19.04 -24.54 -35.91
C GLY A 333 19.84 -24.73 -34.62
N TYR A 334 19.90 -23.70 -33.77
CA TYR A 334 20.52 -23.78 -32.44
C TYR A 334 19.46 -23.97 -31.34
N THR A 335 19.81 -24.71 -30.29
CA THR A 335 18.94 -24.93 -29.14
C THR A 335 19.39 -24.05 -27.99
N ILE A 336 18.46 -23.32 -27.38
CA ILE A 336 18.75 -22.38 -26.30
C ILE A 336 18.26 -22.94 -24.97
N GLN A 337 19.15 -22.91 -23.98
CA GLN A 337 18.83 -23.15 -22.58
C GLN A 337 19.15 -21.89 -21.79
N VAL A 338 18.16 -21.39 -21.05
CA VAL A 338 18.32 -20.24 -20.18
C VAL A 338 18.95 -20.72 -18.88
N VAL A 339 20.07 -20.09 -18.52
CA VAL A 339 20.79 -20.41 -17.28
C VAL A 339 20.10 -19.70 -16.12
N TRP A 340 19.70 -20.46 -15.11
CA TRP A 340 18.78 -19.99 -14.07
C TRP A 340 19.26 -20.35 -12.66
N TRP A 341 19.37 -19.35 -11.81
CA TRP A 341 19.72 -19.46 -10.38
C TRP A 341 18.77 -18.61 -9.52
N GLU A 342 17.51 -18.48 -9.95
CA GLU A 342 16.48 -17.69 -9.29
C GLU A 342 16.76 -16.18 -9.26
N GLN A 343 17.35 -15.65 -10.34
CA GLN A 343 17.72 -14.24 -10.50
C GLN A 343 16.52 -13.29 -10.79
N VAL A 344 15.54 -13.29 -9.89
CA VAL A 344 14.21 -12.66 -10.07
C VAL A 344 14.25 -11.13 -10.10
N ASP A 345 15.01 -10.51 -9.20
CA ASP A 345 15.11 -9.06 -9.04
C ASP A 345 16.54 -8.55 -9.31
N LYS A 346 16.73 -7.24 -9.20
CA LYS A 346 18.03 -6.59 -9.43
C LYS A 346 18.98 -6.67 -8.22
N ASP A 347 18.50 -7.18 -7.09
CA ASP A 347 19.32 -7.41 -5.90
C ASP A 347 20.01 -8.78 -5.99
N ALA A 348 19.52 -9.66 -6.85
CA ALA A 348 20.21 -10.89 -7.21
C ALA A 348 21.54 -10.60 -7.95
N PRO A 349 22.61 -11.36 -7.65
CA PRO A 349 23.90 -11.23 -8.32
C PRO A 349 23.83 -11.67 -9.80
N ASP A 350 24.55 -10.95 -10.65
CA ASP A 350 24.80 -11.35 -12.04
C ASP A 350 25.77 -12.55 -12.11
N ILE A 351 25.85 -13.22 -13.28
CA ILE A 351 26.71 -14.41 -13.48
C ILE A 351 28.19 -14.16 -13.13
N ASP A 352 28.70 -12.95 -13.34
CA ASP A 352 30.08 -12.57 -13.01
C ASP A 352 30.29 -12.20 -11.53
N GLU A 353 29.23 -12.20 -10.73
CA GLU A 353 29.25 -11.89 -9.29
C GLU A 353 28.95 -13.12 -8.42
N LEU A 354 28.54 -14.25 -9.01
CA LEU A 354 28.28 -15.50 -8.28
C LEU A 354 29.51 -16.11 -7.60
N THR A 355 29.34 -16.58 -6.36
CA THR A 355 30.36 -17.36 -5.63
C THR A 355 30.46 -18.79 -6.16
N PRO A 356 31.58 -19.51 -5.90
CA PRO A 356 31.72 -20.91 -6.31
C PRO A 356 30.57 -21.82 -5.83
N GLN A 357 30.03 -21.57 -4.65
CA GLN A 357 28.88 -22.32 -4.11
C GLN A 357 27.60 -22.04 -4.90
N GLN A 358 27.34 -20.78 -5.25
CA GLN A 358 26.16 -20.38 -6.03
C GLN A 358 26.21 -20.90 -7.47
N LEU A 359 27.41 -21.01 -8.07
CA LEU A 359 27.58 -21.64 -9.38
C LEU A 359 27.10 -23.10 -9.39
N GLY A 360 27.23 -23.82 -8.27
CA GLY A 360 26.77 -25.21 -8.13
C GLY A 360 25.23 -25.37 -8.09
N GLN A 361 24.49 -24.26 -7.92
CA GLN A 361 23.03 -24.24 -7.85
C GLN A 361 22.38 -23.83 -9.18
N ILE A 362 23.17 -23.59 -10.22
CA ILE A 362 22.68 -23.24 -11.54
C ILE A 362 21.86 -24.38 -12.14
N THR A 363 20.67 -24.04 -12.60
CA THR A 363 19.78 -24.92 -13.36
C THR A 363 19.63 -24.42 -14.80
N TYR A 364 19.16 -25.30 -15.69
CA TYR A 364 18.94 -24.98 -17.09
C TYR A 364 17.45 -25.12 -17.40
N ILE A 365 16.81 -24.03 -17.82
CA ILE A 365 15.38 -24.00 -18.15
C ILE A 365 15.17 -23.70 -19.63
N THR A 366 14.03 -24.12 -20.16
CA THR A 366 13.64 -23.79 -21.54
C THR A 366 13.25 -22.32 -21.65
N THR A 367 13.37 -21.77 -22.87
CA THR A 367 12.90 -20.42 -23.21
C THR A 367 11.42 -20.25 -22.85
N ALA A 368 10.58 -21.26 -23.11
CA ALA A 368 9.17 -21.27 -22.74
C ALA A 368 8.93 -21.20 -21.21
N LYS A 369 9.69 -21.96 -20.42
CA LYS A 369 9.58 -21.93 -18.95
C LYS A 369 9.99 -20.56 -18.39
N PHE A 370 11.05 -19.96 -18.92
CA PHE A 370 11.45 -18.60 -18.54
C PHE A 370 10.35 -17.57 -18.85
N LEU A 371 9.74 -17.63 -20.04
CA LEU A 371 8.64 -16.74 -20.41
C LEU A 371 7.39 -16.93 -19.53
N ALA A 372 7.10 -18.18 -19.12
CA ALA A 372 6.01 -18.46 -18.17
C ALA A 372 6.27 -17.79 -16.81
N ILE A 373 7.49 -17.94 -16.25
CA ILE A 373 7.90 -17.28 -15.00
C ILE A 373 7.77 -15.75 -15.12
N ALA A 374 8.22 -15.17 -16.24
CA ALA A 374 8.11 -13.73 -16.48
C ALA A 374 6.66 -13.26 -16.60
N ASN A 375 5.79 -14.05 -17.22
CA ASN A 375 4.35 -13.76 -17.36
C ASN A 375 3.62 -13.82 -16.02
N ASP A 376 3.86 -14.85 -15.19
CA ASP A 376 3.25 -14.96 -13.86
C ASP A 376 3.66 -13.79 -12.96
N TYR A 377 4.94 -13.42 -13.00
CA TYR A 377 5.47 -12.26 -12.28
C TYR A 377 4.87 -10.94 -12.79
N SER A 378 4.76 -10.79 -14.12
CA SER A 378 4.15 -9.62 -14.77
C SER A 378 2.65 -9.52 -14.51
N PHE A 379 1.92 -10.63 -14.36
CA PHE A 379 0.49 -10.63 -14.02
C PHE A 379 0.25 -10.19 -12.57
N GLY A 380 1.09 -10.64 -11.63
CA GLY A 380 1.06 -10.18 -10.24
C GLY A 380 1.41 -8.69 -10.10
N LEU A 381 2.45 -8.24 -10.81
CA LEU A 381 2.87 -6.83 -10.81
C LEU A 381 1.94 -5.91 -11.60
N SER A 382 1.36 -6.36 -12.71
CA SER A 382 0.38 -5.57 -13.47
C SER A 382 -0.89 -5.35 -12.66
N LYS A 383 -1.41 -6.36 -11.94
CA LYS A 383 -2.51 -6.15 -10.99
C LYS A 383 -2.14 -5.15 -9.88
N LEU A 384 -0.94 -5.24 -9.31
CA LEU A 384 -0.46 -4.28 -8.30
C LEU A 384 -0.22 -2.88 -8.88
N GLN A 385 0.27 -2.76 -10.12
CA GLN A 385 0.53 -1.48 -10.78
C GLN A 385 -0.73 -0.85 -11.37
N GLU A 386 -1.67 -1.63 -11.87
CA GLU A 386 -3.01 -1.20 -12.27
C GLU A 386 -3.80 -0.80 -11.04
N PHE A 387 -3.72 -1.56 -9.95
CA PHE A 387 -4.24 -1.15 -8.65
C PHE A 387 -3.57 0.15 -8.20
N GLN A 388 -2.24 0.26 -8.18
CA GLN A 388 -1.56 1.51 -7.80
C GLN A 388 -1.87 2.68 -8.74
N ARG A 389 -2.05 2.48 -10.05
CA ARG A 389 -2.36 3.54 -11.02
C ARG A 389 -3.83 3.93 -10.96
N SER A 390 -4.75 2.97 -10.88
CA SER A 390 -6.18 3.18 -10.64
C SER A 390 -6.36 3.91 -9.31
N PHE A 391 -5.68 3.45 -8.26
CA PHE A 391 -5.67 4.02 -6.93
C PHE A 391 -5.01 5.40 -6.87
N GLN A 392 -3.90 5.63 -7.57
CA GLN A 392 -3.31 6.98 -7.68
C GLN A 392 -4.19 7.93 -8.52
N SER A 393 -4.93 7.42 -9.51
CA SER A 393 -5.90 8.21 -10.28
C SER A 393 -7.16 8.52 -9.45
N LEU A 394 -7.61 7.58 -8.62
CA LEU A 394 -8.69 7.74 -7.64
C LEU A 394 -8.26 8.73 -6.55
N ILE A 395 -7.07 8.59 -5.96
CA ILE A 395 -6.48 9.59 -5.06
C ILE A 395 -6.35 10.94 -5.77
N GLY A 396 -5.98 10.99 -7.04
CA GLY A 396 -5.92 12.23 -7.82
C GLY A 396 -7.29 12.89 -8.05
N ARG A 397 -8.35 12.09 -8.21
CA ARG A 397 -9.75 12.54 -8.33
C ARG A 397 -10.33 12.98 -6.98
N TRP A 398 -9.95 12.34 -5.89
CA TRP A 398 -10.50 12.53 -4.55
C TRP A 398 -9.58 13.34 -3.60
N ARG A 399 -8.37 13.70 -4.03
CA ARG A 399 -7.58 14.75 -3.38
C ARG A 399 -8.38 16.04 -3.52
N PRO A 400 -8.90 16.63 -2.43
CA PRO A 400 -9.46 17.95 -2.53
C PRO A 400 -8.32 18.85 -3.03
N LYS A 401 -8.50 19.46 -4.21
CA LYS A 401 -7.72 20.66 -4.56
C LYS A 401 -7.79 21.56 -3.33
N PRO A 402 -6.69 22.16 -2.87
CA PRO A 402 -6.74 23.11 -1.76
C PRO A 402 -7.58 24.30 -2.21
N LYS A 403 -8.90 24.20 -2.06
CA LYS A 403 -9.80 25.32 -2.02
C LYS A 403 -9.53 25.93 -0.65
N GLY A 404 -8.61 26.90 -0.62
CA GLY A 404 -8.47 27.77 0.54
C GLY A 404 -9.85 28.22 0.97
N PHE A 405 -10.10 28.19 2.28
CA PHE A 405 -11.35 28.49 2.99
C PHE A 405 -12.44 29.16 2.14
N GLY A 406 -13.05 28.37 1.26
CA GLY A 406 -14.20 28.79 0.48
C GLY A 406 -15.34 28.81 1.45
N THR A 407 -15.86 30.00 1.72
CA THR A 407 -17.03 30.21 2.58
C THR A 407 -18.10 29.22 2.12
N PRO A 408 -18.60 28.32 3.00
CA PRO A 408 -19.56 27.33 2.58
C PRO A 408 -20.75 28.06 1.97
N SER A 409 -21.13 27.68 0.74
CA SER A 409 -22.34 28.23 0.13
C SER A 409 -23.51 27.82 1.01
N LYS A 410 -23.96 28.74 1.86
CA LYS A 410 -25.22 28.61 2.57
C LYS A 410 -26.31 28.69 1.52
N GLN A 411 -26.61 27.57 0.86
CA GLN A 411 -27.93 27.36 0.30
C GLN A 411 -28.88 27.34 1.49
N LYS A 412 -29.42 28.50 1.83
CA LYS A 412 -30.60 28.63 2.70
C LYS A 412 -31.74 27.93 1.97
N LYS A 413 -31.88 26.61 2.12
CA LYS A 413 -33.18 25.97 1.97
C LYS A 413 -34.09 26.66 2.98
N ALA A 414 -35.16 27.28 2.49
CA ALA A 414 -36.18 27.87 3.35
C ALA A 414 -36.60 26.80 4.36
N LEU A 415 -36.33 27.06 5.65
CA LEU A 415 -36.78 26.20 6.72
C LEU A 415 -38.30 26.18 6.65
N PRO A 416 -38.95 24.99 6.60
CA PRO A 416 -40.40 24.93 6.69
C PRO A 416 -40.82 25.65 7.98
N GLN A 417 -41.75 26.60 7.88
CA GLN A 417 -42.25 27.36 9.02
C GLN A 417 -42.72 26.37 10.10
N LYS A 418 -41.95 26.26 11.19
CA LYS A 418 -42.31 25.42 12.33
C LYS A 418 -43.49 26.07 13.03
N VAL A 419 -44.58 25.34 13.20
CA VAL A 419 -45.71 25.76 14.05
C VAL A 419 -45.17 26.00 15.45
N THR A 420 -45.13 27.26 15.87
CA THR A 420 -44.60 27.65 17.18
C THR A 420 -45.76 27.79 18.16
N LEU A 421 -45.78 26.94 19.18
CA LEU A 421 -46.78 26.95 20.24
C LEU A 421 -46.21 27.66 21.47
N LYS A 422 -46.91 28.66 22.00
CA LYS A 422 -46.61 29.22 23.33
C LYS A 422 -47.30 28.36 24.37
N TYR A 423 -46.53 27.75 25.27
CA TYR A 423 -47.04 26.83 26.26
C TYR A 423 -47.95 27.52 27.28
N LYS A 424 -49.10 26.91 27.52
CA LYS A 424 -50.01 27.15 28.64
C LYS A 424 -50.50 25.77 29.10
N PRO A 425 -50.58 25.48 30.42
CA PRO A 425 -51.05 24.18 30.89
C PRO A 425 -52.35 23.76 30.20
N GLY A 426 -52.38 22.53 29.71
CA GLY A 426 -53.49 21.91 28.97
C GLY A 426 -53.46 22.11 27.45
N ASN A 427 -52.60 23.00 26.91
CA ASN A 427 -52.62 23.37 25.49
C ASN A 427 -51.70 22.54 24.57
N ILE A 428 -51.08 21.49 25.08
CA ILE A 428 -50.25 20.57 24.27
C ILE A 428 -51.14 19.66 23.41
N PRO A 429 -50.87 19.52 22.10
CA PRO A 429 -51.63 18.61 21.24
C PRO A 429 -51.30 17.13 21.54
N LEU A 430 -52.21 16.22 21.17
CA LEU A 430 -51.94 14.79 21.17
C LEU A 430 -50.94 14.43 20.04
N PRO A 431 -50.05 13.45 20.27
CA PRO A 431 -49.14 12.96 19.24
C PRO A 431 -49.93 12.36 18.06
N GLY A 432 -49.40 12.49 16.83
CA GLY A 432 -49.97 11.82 15.65
C GLY A 432 -51.21 12.47 15.01
N THR A 433 -51.70 13.60 15.50
CA THR A 433 -52.89 14.34 14.98
C THR A 433 -52.70 15.00 13.59
N GLY A 434 -51.82 14.47 12.74
CA GLY A 434 -51.58 14.93 11.36
C GLY A 434 -50.79 16.24 11.22
N GLN A 435 -50.61 17.01 12.29
CA GLN A 435 -49.75 18.20 12.31
C GLN A 435 -48.30 17.84 12.65
N LYS A 436 -47.33 18.51 12.01
CA LYS A 436 -45.90 18.35 12.36
C LYS A 436 -45.68 18.70 13.85
N PRO A 437 -44.84 17.96 14.60
CA PRO A 437 -44.62 18.24 16.03
C PRO A 437 -44.20 19.71 16.27
N PRO A 438 -44.92 20.45 17.12
CA PRO A 438 -44.73 21.89 17.28
C PRO A 438 -43.38 22.22 17.91
N LEU A 439 -42.92 23.46 17.69
CA LEU A 439 -41.88 24.06 18.51
C LEU A 439 -42.54 24.71 19.72
N VAL A 440 -42.34 24.16 20.91
CA VAL A 440 -42.96 24.66 22.14
C VAL A 440 -42.05 25.69 22.81
N LYS A 441 -42.55 26.89 23.05
CA LYS A 441 -41.89 27.93 23.86
C LYS A 441 -42.59 28.06 25.20
N PHE A 442 -41.86 27.91 26.29
CA PHE A 442 -42.38 27.99 27.66
C PHE A 442 -41.63 29.08 28.47
N LYS A 443 -42.20 29.47 29.61
CA LYS A 443 -41.59 30.43 30.55
C LYS A 443 -40.60 29.72 31.47
N ALA A 444 -39.63 30.46 32.03
CA ALA A 444 -38.75 29.92 33.07
C ALA A 444 -39.58 29.31 34.22
N GLY A 445 -39.13 28.17 34.76
CA GLY A 445 -39.83 27.41 35.80
C GLY A 445 -40.94 26.46 35.30
N HIS A 446 -41.39 26.56 34.05
CA HIS A 446 -42.46 25.68 33.52
C HIS A 446 -41.93 24.39 32.85
N ARG A 447 -40.62 24.11 32.87
CA ARG A 447 -40.02 22.98 32.12
C ARG A 447 -40.58 21.63 32.55
N LEU A 448 -40.53 21.32 33.85
CA LEU A 448 -41.01 20.03 34.35
C LEU A 448 -42.52 19.87 34.17
N LEU A 449 -43.29 20.93 34.40
CA LEU A 449 -44.73 20.94 34.13
C LEU A 449 -45.05 20.64 32.66
N LEU A 450 -44.30 21.22 31.74
CA LEU A 450 -44.42 20.93 30.30
C LEU A 450 -44.06 19.47 29.99
N LEU A 451 -42.96 18.97 30.56
CA LEU A 451 -42.55 17.58 30.34
C LEU A 451 -43.59 16.59 30.88
N GLN A 452 -44.17 16.85 32.05
CA GLN A 452 -45.25 16.04 32.61
C GLN A 452 -46.45 16.00 31.67
N GLU A 453 -46.94 17.15 31.20
CA GLU A 453 -48.07 17.21 30.26
C GLU A 453 -47.76 16.49 28.93
N LEU A 454 -46.51 16.57 28.44
CA LEU A 454 -46.08 15.85 27.25
C LEU A 454 -46.13 14.33 27.47
N VAL A 455 -45.59 13.84 28.59
CA VAL A 455 -45.57 12.42 28.95
C VAL A 455 -46.99 11.89 29.15
N GLU A 456 -47.85 12.59 29.89
CA GLU A 456 -49.26 12.24 30.09
C GLU A 456 -50.03 12.12 28.77
N LYS A 457 -49.70 12.96 27.78
CA LYS A 457 -50.30 12.93 26.44
C LYS A 457 -49.67 11.90 25.50
N GLY A 458 -48.70 11.11 25.96
CA GLY A 458 -48.07 10.03 25.20
C GLY A 458 -46.95 10.48 24.26
N TRP A 459 -46.33 11.64 24.50
CA TRP A 459 -45.14 12.05 23.74
C TRP A 459 -43.91 11.26 24.22
N HIS A 460 -43.47 10.31 23.40
CA HIS A 460 -42.33 9.44 23.71
C HIS A 460 -40.97 10.15 23.62
N ASP A 461 -40.65 10.81 22.51
CA ASP A 461 -39.34 11.45 22.29
C ASP A 461 -39.43 12.97 22.29
N ILE A 462 -38.78 13.61 23.26
CA ILE A 462 -38.83 15.05 23.52
C ILE A 462 -37.42 15.63 23.35
N LEU A 463 -37.26 16.60 22.46
CA LEU A 463 -35.98 17.29 22.24
C LEU A 463 -36.02 18.69 22.90
N ASP A 464 -35.32 18.86 24.01
CA ASP A 464 -35.13 20.15 24.68
C ASP A 464 -33.90 20.87 24.10
N THR A 465 -34.17 21.81 23.19
CA THR A 465 -33.17 22.69 22.56
C THR A 465 -32.92 24.01 23.32
N SER A 466 -33.35 24.10 24.59
CA SER A 466 -33.09 25.28 25.43
C SER A 466 -31.59 25.54 25.53
N GLN A 467 -31.20 26.83 25.49
CA GLN A 467 -29.80 27.25 25.58
C GLN A 467 -29.11 26.74 26.85
N PRO A 468 -27.77 26.58 26.83
CA PRO A 468 -26.99 26.30 28.04
C PRO A 468 -27.24 27.34 29.14
N GLY A 469 -27.13 26.94 30.41
CA GLY A 469 -27.34 27.83 31.56
C GLY A 469 -28.81 28.06 31.95
N LEU A 470 -29.79 27.57 31.19
CA LEU A 470 -31.22 27.71 31.51
C LEU A 470 -31.76 26.64 32.49
N GLY A 471 -30.90 26.00 33.28
CA GLY A 471 -31.29 25.05 34.34
C GLY A 471 -31.77 23.67 33.88
N LYS A 472 -31.43 23.19 32.68
CA LYS A 472 -31.89 21.87 32.17
C LYS A 472 -31.51 20.70 33.11
N SER A 473 -30.22 20.59 33.42
CA SER A 473 -29.67 19.57 34.31
C SER A 473 -30.14 19.75 35.75
N HIS A 474 -30.35 21.01 36.18
CA HIS A 474 -30.93 21.32 37.48
C HIS A 474 -32.35 20.75 37.62
N ASP A 475 -33.21 21.03 36.63
CA ASP A 475 -34.60 20.56 36.59
C ASP A 475 -34.68 19.04 36.48
N ALA A 476 -33.85 18.42 35.63
CA ALA A 476 -33.73 16.96 35.58
C ALA A 476 -33.33 16.37 36.95
N GLY A 477 -32.44 17.05 37.67
CA GLY A 477 -31.98 16.63 39.00
C GLY A 477 -33.01 16.74 40.11
N ILE A 478 -34.03 17.58 39.99
CA ILE A 478 -35.13 17.64 40.98
C ILE A 478 -36.36 16.80 40.57
N ALA A 479 -36.38 16.26 39.35
CA ALA A 479 -37.43 15.37 38.89
C ALA A 479 -37.57 14.13 39.79
N ILE A 480 -38.81 13.69 39.99
CA ILE A 480 -39.17 12.50 40.76
C ILE A 480 -39.98 11.54 39.87
N PRO A 481 -39.74 10.22 39.91
CA PRO A 481 -40.43 9.25 39.05
C PRO A 481 -41.96 9.29 39.16
N GLU A 482 -42.47 9.48 40.38
CA GLU A 482 -43.90 9.47 40.69
C GLU A 482 -44.66 10.58 39.95
N ALA A 483 -44.01 11.72 39.73
CA ALA A 483 -44.61 12.85 39.01
C ALA A 483 -44.75 12.63 37.50
N PHE A 484 -44.14 11.57 36.96
CA PHE A 484 -44.25 11.15 35.56
C PHE A 484 -44.97 9.80 35.41
N GLY A 485 -45.42 9.18 36.51
CA GLY A 485 -46.00 7.84 36.49
C GLY A 485 -44.99 6.74 36.20
N ASN A 486 -43.71 6.94 36.56
CA ASN A 486 -42.62 5.99 36.34
C ASN A 486 -42.21 5.28 37.64
N GLU A 487 -41.67 4.07 37.51
CA GLU A 487 -40.95 3.40 38.60
C GLU A 487 -39.57 4.03 38.84
N ARG A 488 -38.86 4.38 37.76
CA ARG A 488 -37.51 4.95 37.83
C ARG A 488 -37.29 6.07 36.82
N LEU A 489 -36.37 6.97 37.16
CA LEU A 489 -35.82 7.95 36.24
C LEU A 489 -34.32 7.72 36.03
N TRP A 490 -33.91 7.75 34.77
CA TRP A 490 -32.52 7.68 34.35
C TRP A 490 -32.01 9.07 33.96
N TYR A 491 -30.83 9.43 34.44
CA TYR A 491 -30.05 10.56 33.97
C TYR A 491 -28.81 10.05 33.25
N PHE A 492 -28.90 10.00 31.93
CA PHE A 492 -27.78 9.61 31.10
C PHE A 492 -26.84 10.78 30.86
N THR A 493 -25.57 10.58 31.17
CA THR A 493 -24.54 11.61 31.08
C THR A 493 -23.15 10.99 30.90
N ARG A 494 -22.23 11.76 30.31
CA ARG A 494 -20.81 11.40 30.22
C ARG A 494 -20.12 11.43 31.58
N GLU A 495 -20.60 12.27 32.49
CA GLU A 495 -19.97 12.53 33.79
C GLU A 495 -20.73 11.86 34.95
N SER A 496 -21.18 10.62 34.78
CA SER A 496 -21.99 9.92 35.79
C SER A 496 -21.30 9.79 37.15
N ARG A 497 -19.97 9.69 37.15
CA ARG A 497 -19.15 9.63 38.37
C ARG A 497 -18.93 11.00 39.00
N ASN A 498 -18.82 12.05 38.19
CA ASN A 498 -18.52 13.42 38.64
C ASN A 498 -19.60 14.39 38.14
N PRO A 499 -20.81 14.40 38.73
CA PRO A 499 -21.90 15.23 38.24
C PRO A 499 -21.54 16.71 38.22
N THR A 500 -22.05 17.44 37.24
CA THR A 500 -21.83 18.88 37.08
C THR A 500 -22.83 19.75 37.84
N THR A 501 -23.92 19.14 38.34
CA THR A 501 -25.01 19.85 39.03
C THR A 501 -25.31 19.23 40.39
N ALA A 502 -25.46 20.08 41.41
CA ALA A 502 -25.72 19.65 42.80
C ALA A 502 -27.01 18.83 42.96
N THR A 503 -28.07 19.15 42.20
CA THR A 503 -29.35 18.41 42.28
C THR A 503 -29.22 16.98 41.74
N ILE A 504 -28.50 16.79 40.63
CA ILE A 504 -28.17 15.45 40.12
C ILE A 504 -27.31 14.70 41.13
N GLU A 505 -26.32 15.37 41.70
CA GLU A 505 -25.41 14.75 42.66
C GLU A 505 -26.14 14.25 43.91
N ALA A 506 -27.08 15.05 44.43
CA ALA A 506 -27.87 14.75 45.62
C ALA A 506 -28.94 13.68 45.40
N ASN A 507 -29.60 13.69 44.23
CA ASN A 507 -30.84 12.93 44.04
C ASN A 507 -30.71 11.67 43.18
N TYR A 508 -29.67 11.54 42.36
CA TYR A 508 -29.48 10.42 41.44
C TYR A 508 -28.29 9.54 41.85
N THR A 509 -28.54 8.26 42.09
CA THR A 509 -27.51 7.28 42.46
C THR A 509 -26.70 6.88 41.23
N PRO A 510 -25.35 6.94 41.26
CA PRO A 510 -24.53 6.47 40.16
C PRO A 510 -24.63 4.95 40.03
N VAL A 511 -24.90 4.46 38.82
CA VAL A 511 -24.84 3.02 38.54
C VAL A 511 -23.40 2.55 38.66
N ALA A 512 -23.14 1.56 39.52
CA ALA A 512 -21.80 1.02 39.72
C ALA A 512 -21.21 0.46 38.40
N VAL A 513 -19.93 0.78 38.18
CA VAL A 513 -19.13 0.36 37.02
C VAL A 513 -17.88 -0.39 37.52
N ARG A 514 -17.48 -1.46 36.82
CA ARG A 514 -16.25 -2.22 37.12
C ARG A 514 -15.05 -1.29 37.06
N ASN A 515 -14.21 -1.31 38.11
CA ASN A 515 -12.95 -0.58 38.15
C ASN A 515 -11.91 -1.32 39.00
N ASP A 516 -10.64 -1.11 38.68
CA ASP A 516 -9.48 -1.63 39.41
C ASP A 516 -8.78 -0.47 40.14
N GLY A 517 -9.58 0.39 40.76
CA GLY A 517 -9.14 1.61 41.41
C GLY A 517 -9.21 2.84 40.51
N LEU A 518 -9.36 4.00 41.16
CA LEU A 518 -9.48 5.32 40.54
C LEU A 518 -8.52 6.29 41.22
N VAL A 519 -8.30 7.43 40.58
CA VAL A 519 -7.48 8.53 41.10
C VAL A 519 -8.39 9.68 41.51
N VAL A 520 -8.17 10.19 42.71
CA VAL A 520 -8.72 11.46 43.18
C VAL A 520 -7.95 12.60 42.54
N ASP A 521 -8.63 13.44 41.77
CA ASP A 521 -8.06 14.67 41.24
C ASP A 521 -7.99 15.73 42.36
N PRO A 522 -6.80 16.19 42.76
CA PRO A 522 -6.67 17.14 43.86
C PRO A 522 -7.12 18.56 43.47
N THR A 523 -7.30 18.85 42.18
CA THR A 523 -7.61 20.18 41.67
C THR A 523 -9.11 20.45 41.50
N ARG A 524 -9.94 19.40 41.54
CA ARG A 524 -11.37 19.48 41.25
C ARG A 524 -12.19 18.79 42.34
N LYS A 525 -13.39 19.33 42.58
CA LYS A 525 -14.43 18.72 43.40
C LYS A 525 -15.74 18.77 42.65
N THR A 526 -16.66 17.88 42.99
CA THR A 526 -18.04 17.96 42.52
C THR A 526 -18.77 19.14 43.17
N PRO A 527 -19.96 19.52 42.68
CA PRO A 527 -20.76 20.61 43.25
C PRO A 527 -21.10 20.48 44.74
N LEU A 528 -21.26 19.26 45.27
CA LEU A 528 -21.46 19.01 46.71
C LEU A 528 -20.14 18.84 47.48
N GLY A 529 -19.00 19.07 46.84
CA GLY A 529 -17.67 19.03 47.47
C GLY A 529 -17.07 17.62 47.58
N ASN A 530 -17.65 16.60 46.92
CA ASN A 530 -17.09 15.26 46.91
C ASN A 530 -15.81 15.19 46.05
N PRO A 531 -14.91 14.23 46.32
CA PRO A 531 -13.70 14.02 45.53
C PRO A 531 -14.01 13.77 44.05
N TYR A 532 -13.29 14.44 43.16
CA TYR A 532 -13.41 14.23 41.72
C TYR A 532 -12.60 12.99 41.31
N LEU A 533 -13.25 11.97 40.76
CA LEU A 533 -12.63 10.67 40.48
C LEU A 533 -12.42 10.45 38.99
N ARG A 534 -11.20 10.06 38.60
CA ARG A 534 -10.85 9.73 37.21
C ARG A 534 -10.10 8.41 37.11
N TRP A 535 -10.04 7.88 35.89
CA TRP A 535 -9.21 6.71 35.61
C TRP A 535 -7.71 7.08 35.76
N PRO A 536 -6.87 6.16 36.27
CA PRO A 536 -5.42 6.36 36.32
C PRO A 536 -4.82 6.54 34.93
N GLN A 537 -3.79 7.39 34.80
CA GLN A 537 -2.95 7.47 33.60
C GLN A 537 -1.85 6.40 33.59
N ALA A 538 -1.14 6.21 32.47
CA ALA A 538 -0.20 5.09 32.24
C ALA A 538 0.95 4.95 33.27
N HIS A 539 1.20 5.98 34.09
CA HIS A 539 2.26 6.01 35.11
C HIS A 539 1.74 6.42 36.49
N GLU A 540 0.44 6.33 36.70
CA GLU A 540 -0.21 6.79 37.92
C GLU A 540 -0.87 5.61 38.65
N GLU A 541 -0.67 5.55 39.96
CA GLU A 541 -1.29 4.54 40.81
C GLU A 541 -2.68 5.00 41.26
N ALA A 542 -3.61 4.05 41.38
CA ALA A 542 -4.94 4.33 41.91
C ALA A 542 -4.85 4.75 43.40
N THR A 543 -5.58 5.79 43.76
CA THR A 543 -5.70 6.27 45.15
C THR A 543 -6.91 5.66 45.88
N THR A 544 -7.79 4.96 45.15
CA THR A 544 -8.96 4.27 45.72
C THR A 544 -8.87 2.77 45.50
N GLU A 545 -9.50 1.99 46.38
CA GLU A 545 -9.68 0.56 46.14
C GLU A 545 -10.64 0.31 44.96
N GLY A 546 -10.34 -0.70 44.15
CA GLY A 546 -11.20 -1.13 43.05
C GLY A 546 -12.28 -2.11 43.47
N ASN A 547 -13.43 -2.09 42.80
CA ASN A 547 -14.51 -3.06 43.02
C ASN A 547 -14.39 -4.34 42.16
N CYS A 548 -13.39 -4.40 41.26
CA CYS A 548 -13.07 -5.59 40.48
C CYS A 548 -11.61 -5.56 40.00
N PHE A 549 -10.74 -6.36 40.63
CA PHE A 549 -9.33 -6.48 40.24
C PHE A 549 -9.12 -7.10 38.84
N ARG A 550 -10.13 -7.81 38.31
CA ARG A 550 -10.08 -8.38 36.95
C ARG A 550 -10.51 -7.39 35.86
N THR A 551 -10.80 -6.12 36.20
CA THR A 551 -11.21 -5.09 35.21
C THR A 551 -10.28 -4.99 33.99
N PRO A 552 -8.93 -5.05 34.13
CA PRO A 552 -8.05 -4.99 32.97
C PRO A 552 -8.27 -6.12 31.95
N LEU A 553 -8.64 -7.32 32.41
CA LEU A 553 -8.91 -8.47 31.55
C LEU A 553 -10.19 -8.28 30.69
N PHE A 554 -11.24 -7.68 31.26
CA PHE A 554 -12.44 -7.33 30.50
C PHE A 554 -12.15 -6.33 29.39
N ARG A 555 -11.31 -5.33 29.66
CA ARG A 555 -10.89 -4.33 28.65
C ARG A 555 -10.13 -4.98 27.51
N GLU A 556 -9.20 -5.88 27.81
CA GLU A 556 -8.40 -6.55 26.78
C GLU A 556 -9.24 -7.46 25.88
N LEU A 557 -10.19 -8.22 26.43
CA LEU A 557 -11.09 -9.01 25.59
C LEU A 557 -12.04 -8.14 24.75
N GLN A 558 -12.47 -6.98 25.28
CA GLN A 558 -13.26 -6.02 24.52
C GLN A 558 -12.44 -5.43 23.35
N GLU A 559 -11.16 -5.13 23.56
CA GLU A 559 -10.23 -4.70 22.49
C GLU A 559 -10.04 -5.79 21.42
N LYS A 560 -10.17 -7.06 21.78
CA LYS A 560 -10.16 -8.21 20.85
C LYS A 560 -11.51 -8.49 20.17
N ASN A 561 -12.51 -7.66 20.42
CA ASN A 561 -13.89 -7.79 19.90
C ASN A 561 -14.54 -9.15 20.25
N ILE A 562 -14.27 -9.67 21.46
CA ILE A 562 -14.87 -10.91 21.93
C ILE A 562 -16.25 -10.62 22.54
N PRO A 563 -17.34 -11.23 22.03
CA PRO A 563 -18.69 -10.99 22.53
C PRO A 563 -18.91 -11.62 23.93
N ASN A 564 -19.98 -11.20 24.61
CA ASN A 564 -20.53 -11.85 25.82
C ASN A 564 -19.60 -11.97 27.04
N THR A 565 -18.52 -11.19 27.10
CA THR A 565 -17.54 -11.29 28.20
C THR A 565 -18.01 -10.68 29.52
N GLN A 566 -19.09 -9.88 29.54
CA GLN A 566 -19.49 -9.07 30.70
C GLN A 566 -20.76 -9.55 31.44
N GLY A 567 -21.48 -10.52 30.87
CA GLY A 567 -22.78 -10.99 31.35
C GLY A 567 -22.74 -11.79 32.66
N CYS A 568 -23.90 -12.29 33.09
CA CYS A 568 -24.03 -13.06 34.32
C CYS A 568 -23.17 -14.33 34.31
N GLU A 569 -23.02 -14.96 33.15
CA GLU A 569 -22.24 -16.18 32.89
C GLU A 569 -20.80 -15.93 32.41
N SER A 570 -20.31 -14.69 32.49
CA SER A 570 -18.94 -14.32 32.09
C SER A 570 -17.88 -15.32 32.59
N PRO A 571 -17.07 -15.94 31.70
CA PRO A 571 -16.06 -16.92 32.10
C PRO A 571 -14.97 -16.29 32.99
N ILE A 572 -14.70 -14.99 32.80
CA ILE A 572 -13.84 -14.19 33.69
C ILE A 572 -14.40 -14.14 35.12
N CYS A 573 -15.72 -14.06 35.27
CA CYS A 573 -16.33 -14.11 36.59
C CYS A 573 -16.27 -15.53 37.17
N GLN A 574 -16.47 -16.57 36.37
CA GLN A 574 -16.45 -17.97 36.83
C GLN A 574 -15.07 -18.41 37.34
N GLY A 575 -13.99 -17.98 36.70
CA GLY A 575 -12.61 -18.23 37.17
C GLY A 575 -12.18 -17.34 38.35
N CYS A 576 -13.05 -16.43 38.84
CA CYS A 576 -12.70 -15.52 39.92
C CYS A 576 -12.87 -16.19 41.30
N HIS A 577 -11.80 -16.25 42.08
CA HIS A 577 -11.84 -16.78 43.46
C HIS A 577 -12.76 -16.01 44.41
N LEU A 578 -13.17 -14.77 44.06
CA LEU A 578 -14.05 -13.91 44.85
C LEU A 578 -15.48 -13.85 44.29
N LEU A 579 -15.87 -14.71 43.35
CA LEU A 579 -17.20 -14.66 42.71
C LEU A 579 -18.35 -14.67 43.72
N HIS A 580 -18.32 -15.59 44.69
CA HIS A 580 -19.37 -15.71 45.69
C HIS A 580 -19.45 -14.47 46.59
N ALA A 581 -18.31 -13.96 47.06
CA ALA A 581 -18.26 -12.74 47.87
C ALA A 581 -18.75 -11.52 47.07
N CYS A 582 -18.32 -11.38 45.81
CA CYS A 582 -18.69 -10.29 44.91
C CYS A 582 -20.19 -10.18 44.64
N ARG A 583 -20.96 -11.27 44.79
CA ARG A 583 -22.43 -11.27 44.66
C ARG A 583 -23.15 -10.76 45.91
N GLY A 584 -22.54 -10.85 47.08
CA GLY A 584 -23.20 -10.55 48.37
C GLY A 584 -22.60 -9.40 49.18
N SER A 585 -21.36 -8.99 48.89
CA SER A 585 -20.65 -7.93 49.60
C SER A 585 -19.58 -7.27 48.73
N SER A 586 -18.95 -6.23 49.26
CA SER A 586 -17.88 -5.47 48.60
C SER A 586 -16.65 -5.35 49.50
N GLY A 587 -15.47 -5.23 48.89
CA GLY A 587 -14.20 -5.01 49.57
C GLY A 587 -13.05 -4.79 48.59
N SER A 588 -11.81 -4.78 49.08
CA SER A 588 -10.63 -4.50 48.25
C SER A 588 -10.51 -5.46 47.07
N GLY A 589 -10.76 -4.95 45.85
CA GLY A 589 -10.67 -5.69 44.59
C GLY A 589 -11.93 -6.48 44.17
N TYR A 590 -13.04 -6.43 44.93
CA TYR A 590 -14.27 -7.17 44.60
C TYR A 590 -15.54 -6.46 45.10
N GLY A 591 -16.70 -6.80 44.54
CA GLY A 591 -17.98 -6.23 44.97
C GLY A 591 -18.81 -5.62 43.86
N PHE A 592 -18.24 -5.46 42.66
CA PHE A 592 -18.95 -4.87 41.52
C PHE A 592 -20.37 -5.42 41.30
N ARG A 593 -20.58 -6.74 41.40
CA ARG A 593 -21.91 -7.34 41.16
C ARG A 593 -22.91 -6.93 42.23
N HIS A 594 -22.50 -6.98 43.50
CA HIS A 594 -23.30 -6.50 44.63
C HIS A 594 -23.60 -5.01 44.51
N GLU A 595 -22.58 -4.16 44.33
CA GLU A 595 -22.73 -2.71 44.18
C GLU A 595 -23.66 -2.33 43.02
N ARG A 596 -23.53 -3.03 41.88
CA ARG A 596 -24.39 -2.79 40.71
C ARG A 596 -25.83 -3.21 40.98
N GLN A 597 -26.03 -4.34 41.66
CA GLN A 597 -27.37 -4.77 42.06
C GLN A 597 -28.01 -3.76 43.01
N GLU A 598 -27.30 -3.29 44.04
CA GLU A 598 -27.81 -2.28 44.97
C GLU A 598 -28.11 -0.96 44.26
N SER A 599 -27.24 -0.53 43.35
CA SER A 599 -27.47 0.69 42.57
C SER A 599 -28.79 0.60 41.79
N LEU A 600 -29.03 -0.51 41.07
CA LEU A 600 -30.21 -0.69 40.20
C LEU A 600 -31.55 -0.80 40.96
N LYS A 601 -31.54 -0.95 42.29
CA LYS A 601 -32.75 -0.90 43.12
C LYS A 601 -33.25 0.54 43.32
N CYS A 602 -32.40 1.56 43.13
CA CYS A 602 -32.79 2.95 43.33
C CYS A 602 -33.77 3.44 42.26
N SER A 603 -34.66 4.36 42.64
CA SER A 603 -35.66 4.96 41.74
C SER A 603 -35.11 6.11 40.88
N ARG A 604 -33.92 6.63 41.18
CA ARG A 604 -33.24 7.66 40.38
C ARG A 604 -31.79 7.26 40.15
N LEU A 605 -31.44 7.05 38.88
CA LEU A 605 -30.17 6.44 38.45
C LEU A 605 -29.42 7.36 37.50
N ARG A 606 -28.12 7.58 37.72
CA ARG A 606 -27.26 8.27 36.75
C ARG A 606 -26.21 7.32 36.17
N ALA A 607 -26.02 7.35 34.86
CA ALA A 607 -25.10 6.45 34.18
C ALA A 607 -24.64 7.02 32.82
N HIS A 608 -23.54 6.50 32.29
CA HIS A 608 -23.34 6.56 30.84
C HIS A 608 -24.32 5.56 30.18
N PRO A 609 -24.93 5.87 29.01
CA PRO A 609 -25.81 4.93 28.31
C PRO A 609 -25.20 3.53 28.10
N GLY A 610 -23.90 3.48 27.74
CA GLY A 610 -23.17 2.21 27.58
C GLY A 610 -23.03 1.40 28.88
N SER A 611 -23.22 2.01 30.04
CA SER A 611 -23.22 1.33 31.35
C SER A 611 -24.61 0.89 31.82
N ALA A 612 -25.67 1.26 31.10
CA ALA A 612 -27.01 0.76 31.37
C ALA A 612 -27.10 -0.76 31.05
N PRO A 613 -27.97 -1.51 31.75
CA PRO A 613 -28.33 -2.86 31.35
C PRO A 613 -28.86 -2.93 29.91
N THR A 614 -28.81 -4.11 29.29
CA THR A 614 -29.50 -4.37 28.02
C THR A 614 -31.00 -4.56 28.26
N THR A 615 -31.82 -4.42 27.22
CA THR A 615 -33.28 -4.63 27.30
C THR A 615 -33.65 -6.10 27.51
N GLU A 616 -32.73 -7.03 27.26
CA GLU A 616 -32.88 -8.46 27.56
C GLU A 616 -32.75 -8.74 29.06
N ASP A 617 -31.81 -8.05 29.74
CA ASP A 617 -31.49 -8.25 31.15
C ASP A 617 -32.31 -7.36 32.09
N PHE A 618 -32.99 -6.33 31.57
CA PHE A 618 -33.65 -5.31 32.37
C PHE A 618 -34.88 -4.73 31.66
N ASN A 619 -35.98 -4.61 32.42
CA ASN A 619 -37.23 -4.04 31.92
C ASN A 619 -37.25 -2.51 32.10
N PHE A 620 -37.20 -1.77 30.99
CA PHE A 620 -37.27 -0.31 30.98
C PHE A 620 -38.68 0.26 30.76
N SER A 621 -39.71 -0.58 30.56
CA SER A 621 -41.05 -0.12 30.13
C SER A 621 -41.76 0.84 31.09
N GLN A 622 -41.37 0.86 32.36
CA GLN A 622 -41.89 1.77 33.38
C GLN A 622 -40.90 2.89 33.75
N ASP A 623 -39.80 3.02 33.02
CA ASP A 623 -38.74 3.98 33.29
C ASP A 623 -38.79 5.16 32.32
N GLY A 624 -38.43 6.35 32.80
CA GLY A 624 -38.24 7.57 31.99
C GLY A 624 -36.78 8.01 31.99
N ALA A 625 -36.35 8.75 30.96
CA ALA A 625 -34.94 9.19 30.87
C ALA A 625 -34.73 10.64 30.44
N PHE A 626 -33.74 11.25 31.08
CA PHE A 626 -33.07 12.47 30.63
C PHE A 626 -31.73 12.10 29.99
N TRP A 627 -31.48 12.60 28.78
CA TRP A 627 -30.22 12.41 28.05
C TRP A 627 -29.49 13.74 27.99
N ASP A 628 -28.56 13.93 28.93
CA ASP A 628 -27.75 15.15 29.04
C ASP A 628 -26.70 15.20 27.95
N GLU A 629 -26.62 16.33 27.26
CA GLU A 629 -25.73 16.52 26.10
C GLU A 629 -25.87 15.36 25.10
N ALA A 630 -27.12 15.06 24.71
CA ALA A 630 -27.47 13.84 23.97
C ALA A 630 -26.56 13.53 22.78
N MET A 631 -26.09 14.54 22.01
CA MET A 631 -25.17 14.31 20.87
C MET A 631 -23.78 13.85 21.28
N GLN A 632 -23.36 14.05 22.52
CA GLN A 632 -22.07 13.63 23.04
C GLN A 632 -22.08 12.23 23.66
N ILE A 633 -23.25 11.71 24.05
CA ILE A 633 -23.40 10.42 24.75
C ILE A 633 -24.10 9.33 23.93
N LEU A 634 -24.84 9.72 22.88
CA LEU A 634 -25.42 8.77 21.94
C LEU A 634 -24.33 8.31 20.95
N GLU A 635 -24.10 7.01 20.92
CA GLU A 635 -23.14 6.35 20.04
C GLU A 635 -23.92 5.48 19.05
N PRO A 636 -24.49 6.07 17.98
CA PRO A 636 -25.32 5.34 17.02
C PRO A 636 -24.51 4.40 16.12
N MET A 637 -23.17 4.50 16.15
CA MET A 637 -22.26 3.67 15.37
C MET A 637 -21.24 3.03 16.32
N GLN A 638 -21.02 1.73 16.14
CA GLN A 638 -19.87 1.01 16.70
C GLN A 638 -18.73 1.03 15.70
N SER A 639 -17.49 0.90 16.20
CA SER A 639 -16.31 0.83 15.36
C SER A 639 -15.34 -0.25 15.82
N LEU A 640 -14.65 -0.88 14.87
CA LEU A 640 -13.54 -1.80 15.08
C LEU A 640 -12.31 -1.31 14.33
N SER A 641 -11.16 -1.29 15.00
CA SER A 641 -9.89 -0.87 14.41
C SER A 641 -8.97 -2.06 14.21
N LEU A 642 -8.40 -2.19 13.02
CA LEU A 642 -7.58 -3.30 12.56
C LEU A 642 -6.23 -2.79 12.06
N LYS A 643 -5.14 -3.30 12.63
CA LYS A 643 -3.76 -3.02 12.23
C LYS A 643 -3.23 -4.11 11.29
N LEU A 644 -2.08 -3.82 10.67
CA LEU A 644 -1.40 -4.77 9.79
C LEU A 644 -1.06 -6.10 10.48
N THR A 645 -0.64 -6.08 11.73
CA THR A 645 -0.24 -7.30 12.47
C THR A 645 -1.42 -8.26 12.64
N GLU A 646 -2.57 -7.73 13.04
CA GLU A 646 -3.81 -8.50 13.21
C GLU A 646 -4.34 -8.99 11.85
N PHE A 647 -4.25 -8.15 10.82
CA PHE A 647 -4.62 -8.51 9.46
C PHE A 647 -3.78 -9.68 8.92
N ASP A 648 -2.45 -9.61 9.05
CA ASP A 648 -1.54 -10.65 8.59
C ASP A 648 -1.71 -11.95 9.40
N GLN A 649 -1.97 -11.86 10.71
CA GLN A 649 -2.27 -13.01 11.57
C GLN A 649 -3.53 -13.76 11.10
N THR A 650 -4.65 -13.04 10.91
CA THR A 650 -5.89 -13.66 10.42
C THR A 650 -5.70 -14.27 9.03
N MET A 651 -5.00 -13.59 8.12
CA MET A 651 -4.74 -14.13 6.77
C MET A 651 -3.91 -15.42 6.79
N ALA A 652 -2.94 -15.53 7.71
CA ALA A 652 -2.15 -16.75 7.89
C ALA A 652 -2.98 -17.91 8.47
N GLN A 653 -3.84 -17.63 9.45
CA GLN A 653 -4.76 -18.64 10.01
C GLN A 653 -5.74 -19.16 8.95
N LEU A 654 -6.34 -18.26 8.16
CA LEU A 654 -7.23 -18.65 7.07
C LEU A 654 -6.53 -19.54 6.03
N GLU A 655 -5.25 -19.29 5.73
CA GLU A 655 -4.49 -20.10 4.78
C GLU A 655 -4.36 -21.56 5.24
N LEU A 656 -4.24 -21.78 6.55
CA LEU A 656 -4.11 -23.11 7.16
C LEU A 656 -5.46 -23.81 7.37
N GLU A 657 -6.44 -23.09 7.92
CA GLU A 657 -7.69 -23.70 8.42
C GLU A 657 -8.86 -23.56 7.45
N LEU A 658 -8.90 -22.49 6.65
CA LEU A 658 -9.98 -22.19 5.70
C LEU A 658 -9.44 -21.80 4.31
N PRO A 659 -8.70 -22.69 3.62
CA PRO A 659 -7.98 -22.34 2.38
C PRO A 659 -8.88 -21.84 1.25
N LEU A 660 -10.14 -22.29 1.21
CA LEU A 660 -11.14 -21.81 0.24
C LEU A 660 -11.52 -20.33 0.49
N VAL A 661 -11.74 -19.96 1.75
CA VAL A 661 -12.01 -18.57 2.17
C VAL A 661 -10.78 -17.71 1.91
N HIS A 662 -9.59 -18.18 2.28
CA HIS A 662 -8.32 -17.47 2.00
C HIS A 662 -8.15 -17.20 0.50
N SER A 663 -8.43 -18.19 -0.35
CA SER A 663 -8.36 -18.03 -1.82
C SER A 663 -9.30 -16.93 -2.33
N CYS A 664 -10.53 -16.88 -1.82
CA CYS A 664 -11.50 -15.83 -2.17
C CYS A 664 -11.07 -14.44 -1.70
N LEU A 665 -10.31 -14.35 -0.60
CA LEU A 665 -9.84 -13.08 -0.02
C LEU A 665 -8.45 -12.64 -0.52
N LYS A 666 -7.83 -13.34 -1.48
CA LYS A 666 -6.54 -12.93 -2.07
C LYS A 666 -6.58 -11.52 -2.67
N SER A 667 -7.68 -11.13 -3.30
CA SER A 667 -7.88 -9.78 -3.83
C SER A 667 -7.88 -8.74 -2.72
N VAL A 668 -8.63 -9.00 -1.63
CA VAL A 668 -8.69 -8.15 -0.43
C VAL A 668 -7.31 -8.00 0.20
N ARG A 669 -6.57 -9.11 0.37
CA ARG A 669 -5.19 -9.10 0.88
C ARG A 669 -4.27 -8.23 0.02
N THR A 670 -4.37 -8.37 -1.29
CA THR A 670 -3.55 -7.61 -2.25
C THR A 670 -3.88 -6.11 -2.20
N ALA A 671 -5.14 -5.75 -2.01
CA ALA A 671 -5.61 -4.37 -1.95
C ALA A 671 -5.26 -3.68 -0.62
N LEU A 672 -5.58 -4.31 0.52
CA LEU A 672 -5.49 -3.67 1.83
C LEU A 672 -4.08 -3.71 2.42
N ARG A 673 -3.34 -4.81 2.26
CA ARG A 673 -2.05 -5.01 2.95
C ARG A 673 -1.02 -3.90 2.65
N PRO A 674 -0.81 -3.44 1.41
CA PRO A 674 0.14 -2.35 1.13
C PRO A 674 -0.29 -1.01 1.75
N VAL A 675 -1.59 -0.78 1.87
CA VAL A 675 -2.16 0.43 2.50
C VAL A 675 -1.93 0.40 4.01
N LEU A 676 -2.22 -0.72 4.66
CA LEU A 676 -1.99 -0.93 6.09
C LEU A 676 -0.49 -0.89 6.44
N ALA A 677 0.36 -1.38 5.53
CA ALA A 677 1.81 -1.29 5.66
C ALA A 677 2.40 0.11 5.39
N GLY A 678 1.57 1.11 5.07
CA GLY A 678 2.03 2.47 4.79
C GLY A 678 2.84 2.61 3.48
N LYS A 679 2.86 1.58 2.63
CA LYS A 679 3.55 1.62 1.32
C LYS A 679 2.85 2.53 0.32
N ILE A 680 1.56 2.80 0.55
CA ILE A 680 0.77 3.71 -0.27
C ILE A 680 0.50 5.00 0.53
N PRO A 681 0.91 6.18 0.02
CA PRO A 681 0.71 7.45 0.70
C PRO A 681 -0.77 7.75 0.93
N GLN A 682 -1.13 8.03 2.17
CA GLN A 682 -2.50 8.37 2.56
C GLN A 682 -2.74 9.88 2.42
N PRO A 683 -3.96 10.31 2.07
CA PRO A 683 -4.36 11.72 2.17
C PRO A 683 -4.46 12.14 3.65
N CYS A 684 -4.51 13.45 3.92
CA CYS A 684 -4.46 14.01 5.28
C CYS A 684 -5.51 13.44 6.25
N TYR A 685 -6.67 13.01 5.75
CA TYR A 685 -7.76 12.47 6.56
C TYR A 685 -7.96 10.94 6.40
N GLY A 686 -7.00 10.26 5.77
CA GLY A 686 -7.11 8.85 5.43
C GLY A 686 -8.06 8.56 4.26
N PHE A 687 -8.22 7.29 3.91
CA PHE A 687 -9.13 6.83 2.86
C PHE A 687 -10.56 6.77 3.38
N SER A 688 -11.46 7.46 2.68
CA SER A 688 -12.90 7.41 2.94
C SER A 688 -13.52 6.08 2.49
N ASP A 689 -14.71 5.80 3.00
CA ASP A 689 -15.53 4.64 2.67
C ASP A 689 -15.60 4.29 1.18
N SER A 690 -16.01 5.26 0.34
CA SER A 690 -16.09 5.07 -1.12
C SER A 690 -14.79 4.57 -1.73
N VAL A 691 -13.66 5.13 -1.30
CA VAL A 691 -12.33 4.77 -1.80
C VAL A 691 -11.93 3.37 -1.33
N VAL A 692 -12.27 2.99 -0.09
CA VAL A 692 -12.02 1.64 0.41
C VAL A 692 -12.89 0.62 -0.32
N MET A 693 -14.17 0.90 -0.56
CA MET A 693 -15.04 0.02 -1.35
C MET A 693 -14.53 -0.16 -2.78
N ASP A 694 -14.07 0.91 -3.42
CA ASP A 694 -13.43 0.85 -4.74
C ASP A 694 -12.15 -0.02 -4.71
N MET A 695 -11.39 0.01 -3.60
CA MET A 695 -10.21 -0.85 -3.43
C MET A 695 -10.59 -2.34 -3.31
N LEU A 696 -11.67 -2.64 -2.59
CA LEU A 696 -12.13 -4.01 -2.38
C LEU A 696 -12.76 -4.60 -3.64
N GLY A 697 -13.38 -3.76 -4.48
CA GLY A 697 -14.10 -4.20 -5.67
C GLY A 697 -15.43 -4.85 -5.33
N THR A 698 -15.97 -5.58 -6.31
CA THR A 698 -17.24 -6.30 -6.14
C THR A 698 -17.06 -7.48 -5.19
N PRO A 699 -17.94 -7.66 -4.19
CA PRO A 699 -17.90 -8.82 -3.32
C PRO A 699 -18.07 -10.12 -4.13
N PRO A 700 -17.46 -11.24 -3.70
CA PRO A 700 -17.60 -12.51 -4.39
C PRO A 700 -19.02 -13.08 -4.26
N ASP A 701 -19.48 -13.82 -5.26
CA ASP A 701 -20.86 -14.35 -5.31
C ASP A 701 -21.20 -15.28 -4.13
N ASN A 702 -20.20 -15.98 -3.59
CA ASN A 702 -20.33 -16.88 -2.45
C ASN A 702 -20.16 -16.19 -1.08
N LEU A 703 -20.17 -14.85 -1.01
CA LEU A 703 -19.93 -14.12 0.25
C LEU A 703 -20.88 -14.51 1.38
N ALA A 704 -22.15 -14.80 1.10
CA ALA A 704 -23.09 -15.22 2.14
C ALA A 704 -22.69 -16.56 2.80
N GLN A 705 -22.22 -17.53 2.01
CA GLN A 705 -21.71 -18.80 2.52
C GLN A 705 -20.39 -18.61 3.28
N MET A 706 -19.54 -17.70 2.81
CA MET A 706 -18.30 -17.33 3.52
C MET A 706 -18.59 -16.72 4.89
N ILE A 707 -19.60 -15.84 5.00
CA ILE A 707 -20.01 -15.24 6.27
C ILE A 707 -20.41 -16.33 7.27
N GLN A 708 -21.24 -17.28 6.87
CA GLN A 708 -21.63 -18.41 7.72
C GLN A 708 -20.42 -19.26 8.16
N THR A 709 -19.54 -19.59 7.21
CA THR A 709 -18.33 -20.38 7.49
C THR A 709 -17.40 -19.64 8.47
N VAL A 710 -17.22 -18.33 8.28
CA VAL A 710 -16.38 -17.50 9.14
C VAL A 710 -17.01 -17.30 10.51
N GLU A 711 -18.33 -17.18 10.61
CA GLU A 711 -19.04 -17.08 11.89
C GLU A 711 -18.84 -18.35 12.74
N GLU A 712 -19.02 -19.53 12.14
CA GLU A 712 -18.76 -20.82 12.80
C GLU A 712 -17.29 -20.98 13.18
N TRP A 713 -16.37 -20.58 12.30
CA TRP A 713 -14.93 -20.62 12.59
C TRP A 713 -14.53 -19.66 13.69
N GLU A 714 -14.97 -18.40 13.66
CA GLU A 714 -14.72 -17.40 14.70
C GLU A 714 -15.30 -17.84 16.05
N ALA A 715 -16.45 -18.52 16.07
CA ALA A 715 -17.01 -19.10 17.29
C ALA A 715 -16.07 -20.14 17.93
N ASN A 716 -15.32 -20.90 17.11
CA ASN A 716 -14.40 -21.95 17.54
C ASN A 716 -12.94 -21.48 17.72
N LEU A 717 -12.60 -20.27 17.28
CA LEU A 717 -11.24 -19.75 17.09
C LEU A 717 -10.43 -19.47 18.38
N SER A 718 -10.96 -19.78 19.55
CA SER A 718 -10.24 -19.59 20.81
C SER A 718 -10.88 -20.47 21.86
N ASP A 719 -10.12 -21.45 22.37
CA ASP A 719 -10.43 -22.06 23.66
C ASP A 719 -10.33 -20.94 24.72
N LEU A 720 -11.48 -20.46 25.19
CA LEU A 720 -11.57 -19.46 26.25
C LEU A 720 -11.79 -20.13 27.61
N ASP A 721 -11.74 -21.47 27.70
CA ASP A 721 -11.99 -22.21 28.93
C ASP A 721 -10.94 -21.88 29.99
N PHE A 722 -9.72 -21.53 29.56
CA PHE A 722 -8.66 -21.05 30.45
C PHE A 722 -9.04 -19.78 31.24
N LEU A 723 -10.02 -18.99 30.78
CA LEU A 723 -10.51 -17.83 31.54
C LEU A 723 -11.26 -18.24 32.82
N ALA A 724 -11.85 -19.44 32.80
CA ALA A 724 -12.60 -20.05 33.89
C ALA A 724 -11.74 -20.94 34.79
N GLU A 725 -10.50 -21.26 34.38
CA GLU A 725 -9.53 -22.00 35.20
C GLU A 725 -9.32 -21.32 36.55
N LYS A 726 -9.33 -22.13 37.61
CA LYS A 726 -9.06 -21.66 38.97
C LYS A 726 -7.56 -21.70 39.21
N PRO A 727 -7.00 -20.68 39.88
CA PRO A 727 -5.59 -20.66 40.23
C PRO A 727 -5.26 -21.80 41.20
N ASP A 728 -4.07 -22.37 41.04
CA ASP A 728 -3.54 -23.37 41.95
C ASP A 728 -3.52 -22.88 43.41
N GLY A 729 -3.71 -23.80 44.34
CA GLY A 729 -3.73 -23.47 45.75
C GLY A 729 -3.52 -24.65 46.68
N ILE A 730 -2.94 -24.34 47.83
CA ILE A 730 -2.74 -25.24 48.95
C ILE A 730 -4.03 -25.25 49.80
N GLU A 731 -4.60 -26.42 50.06
CA GLU A 731 -5.77 -26.55 50.92
C GLU A 731 -5.42 -26.25 52.38
N ILE A 732 -6.04 -25.21 52.96
CA ILE A 732 -5.67 -24.70 54.29
C ILE A 732 -6.23 -25.58 55.43
N ARG A 733 -7.29 -26.37 55.18
CA ARG A 733 -7.99 -27.13 56.22
C ARG A 733 -7.10 -28.20 56.90
N GLY A 734 -6.10 -28.74 56.19
CA GLY A 734 -5.16 -29.74 56.71
C GLY A 734 -3.77 -29.21 57.10
N VAL A 735 -3.50 -27.91 56.96
CA VAL A 735 -2.18 -27.34 57.25
C VAL A 735 -2.02 -27.05 58.75
N GLU A 736 -0.89 -27.47 59.33
CA GLU A 736 -0.55 -27.16 60.72
C GLU A 736 -0.65 -25.66 61.02
N GLN A 737 -1.13 -25.30 62.21
CA GLN A 737 -1.43 -23.92 62.59
C GLN A 737 -0.26 -22.94 62.34
N LYS A 738 0.97 -23.39 62.58
CA LYS A 738 2.20 -22.58 62.39
C LYS A 738 2.49 -22.24 60.92
N PHE A 739 2.00 -23.03 59.96
CA PHE A 739 2.22 -22.83 58.53
C PHE A 739 1.03 -22.20 57.80
N LYS A 740 -0.10 -21.96 58.48
CA LYS A 740 -1.31 -21.39 57.84
C LYS A 740 -1.07 -20.00 57.25
N SER A 741 -0.25 -19.16 57.88
CA SER A 741 0.10 -17.83 57.36
C SER A 741 0.92 -17.94 56.06
N LEU A 742 1.90 -18.84 56.04
CA LEU A 742 2.73 -19.13 54.87
C LEU A 742 1.90 -19.71 53.72
N ALA A 743 1.00 -20.67 54.00
CA ALA A 743 0.09 -21.23 52.99
C ALA A 743 -0.84 -20.15 52.39
N ARG A 744 -1.36 -19.22 53.21
CA ARG A 744 -2.15 -18.08 52.71
C ARG A 744 -1.33 -17.15 51.82
N PHE A 745 -0.07 -16.89 52.19
CA PHE A 745 0.85 -16.07 51.41
C PHE A 745 1.19 -16.73 50.07
N ALA A 746 1.51 -18.03 50.08
CA ALA A 746 1.77 -18.82 48.87
C ALA A 746 0.56 -18.80 47.93
N ASN A 747 -0.65 -19.07 48.45
CA ASN A 747 -1.88 -18.98 47.67
C ASN A 747 -2.13 -17.58 47.09
N LYS A 748 -1.73 -16.51 47.80
CA LYS A 748 -1.81 -15.14 47.27
C LYS A 748 -0.87 -14.95 46.07
N LYS A 749 0.34 -15.50 46.13
CA LYS A 749 1.33 -15.42 45.04
C LYS A 749 0.92 -16.25 43.82
N LEU A 750 0.53 -17.51 44.01
CA LEU A 750 0.02 -18.37 42.94
C LEU A 750 -1.16 -17.72 42.19
N ARG A 751 -2.08 -17.06 42.91
CA ARG A 751 -3.16 -16.27 42.29
C ARG A 751 -2.64 -15.10 41.47
N GLN A 752 -1.69 -14.32 41.99
CA GLN A 752 -1.13 -13.17 41.27
C GLN A 752 -0.45 -13.60 39.97
N ASP A 753 0.30 -14.70 40.01
CA ASP A 753 1.01 -15.24 38.86
C ASP A 753 0.02 -15.82 37.83
N SER A 754 -0.94 -16.64 38.26
CA SER A 754 -2.01 -17.16 37.39
C SER A 754 -2.80 -16.05 36.69
N TYR A 755 -3.17 -14.98 37.40
CA TYR A 755 -3.87 -13.84 36.77
C TYR A 755 -3.01 -13.05 35.80
N ARG A 756 -1.71 -12.94 36.05
CA ARG A 756 -0.77 -12.34 35.11
C ARG A 756 -0.63 -13.19 33.85
N GLU A 757 -0.53 -14.50 34.02
CA GLU A 757 -0.41 -15.47 32.94
C GLU A 757 -1.67 -15.49 32.05
N ILE A 758 -2.87 -15.59 32.64
CA ILE A 758 -4.14 -15.50 31.89
C ILE A 758 -4.20 -14.21 31.06
N ARG A 759 -3.78 -13.09 31.64
CA ARG A 759 -3.77 -11.80 30.96
C ARG A 759 -2.77 -11.77 29.80
N GLN A 760 -1.59 -12.38 29.99
CA GLN A 760 -0.58 -12.51 28.96
C GLN A 760 -1.07 -13.40 27.81
N ARG A 761 -1.67 -14.56 28.13
CA ARG A 761 -2.29 -15.46 27.15
C ARG A 761 -3.37 -14.75 26.32
N VAL A 762 -4.24 -13.93 26.92
CA VAL A 762 -5.21 -13.12 26.14
C VAL A 762 -4.54 -12.17 25.15
N ARG A 763 -3.39 -11.58 25.51
CA ARG A 763 -2.70 -10.64 24.60
C ARG A 763 -2.02 -11.37 23.44
N GLU A 764 -1.42 -12.51 23.72
CA GLU A 764 -0.54 -13.25 22.82
C GLU A 764 -1.28 -14.30 21.97
N GLU A 765 -2.24 -15.02 22.57
CA GLU A 765 -2.93 -16.17 21.96
C GLU A 765 -4.30 -15.77 21.37
N VAL A 766 -5.02 -14.82 21.99
CA VAL A 766 -6.36 -14.44 21.51
C VAL A 766 -6.25 -13.42 20.37
N SER A 767 -6.76 -13.82 19.21
CA SER A 767 -6.77 -12.98 18.00
C SER A 767 -7.95 -12.00 17.99
N LEU A 768 -7.78 -10.86 17.32
CA LEU A 768 -8.86 -9.90 17.10
C LEU A 768 -9.94 -10.50 16.18
N ARG A 769 -11.19 -10.54 16.62
CA ARG A 769 -12.32 -11.00 15.79
C ARG A 769 -12.86 -9.88 14.91
N TRP A 770 -12.29 -9.71 13.72
CA TRP A 770 -12.65 -8.62 12.81
C TRP A 770 -13.25 -9.09 11.49
N LEU A 771 -13.02 -10.35 11.10
CA LEU A 771 -13.29 -10.79 9.74
C LEU A 771 -14.79 -10.85 9.48
N LEU A 772 -15.58 -11.34 10.44
CA LEU A 772 -17.04 -11.37 10.30
C LEU A 772 -17.62 -9.98 10.08
N ALA A 773 -17.25 -9.00 10.92
CA ALA A 773 -17.70 -7.62 10.79
C ALA A 773 -17.26 -6.99 9.45
N PHE A 774 -16.05 -7.33 8.98
CA PHE A 774 -15.56 -6.87 7.68
C PHE A 774 -16.38 -7.44 6.53
N LEU A 775 -16.65 -8.75 6.52
CA LEU A 775 -17.41 -9.40 5.44
C LEU A 775 -18.84 -8.89 5.39
N GLN A 776 -19.49 -8.72 6.54
CA GLN A 776 -20.84 -8.15 6.63
C GLN A 776 -20.87 -6.68 6.15
N ALA A 777 -19.89 -5.87 6.55
CA ALA A 777 -19.75 -4.50 6.07
C ALA A 777 -19.43 -4.40 4.57
N TRP A 778 -18.71 -5.38 4.00
CA TRP A 778 -18.41 -5.42 2.57
C TRP A 778 -19.64 -5.85 1.76
N GLN A 779 -20.44 -6.78 2.28
CA GLN A 779 -21.67 -7.24 1.65
C GLN A 779 -22.72 -6.12 1.51
N ARG A 780 -22.84 -5.26 2.54
CA ARG A 780 -23.84 -4.18 2.64
C ARG A 780 -25.29 -4.61 2.38
N CYS A 781 -25.62 -5.86 2.63
CA CYS A 781 -27.00 -6.31 2.60
C CYS A 781 -27.40 -6.76 3.99
N ASN A 782 -28.68 -6.56 4.31
CA ASN A 782 -29.35 -6.97 5.54
C ASN A 782 -29.18 -6.01 6.74
N GLY A 783 -30.28 -5.39 7.13
CA GLY A 783 -30.46 -4.78 8.45
C GLY A 783 -29.45 -3.67 8.73
N ASP A 784 -28.68 -3.84 9.81
CA ASP A 784 -27.74 -2.80 10.27
C ASP A 784 -26.55 -2.59 9.33
N TRP A 785 -26.15 -3.61 8.57
CA TRP A 785 -24.95 -3.55 7.73
C TRP A 785 -25.13 -2.72 6.45
N GLU A 786 -26.35 -2.33 6.09
CA GLU A 786 -26.62 -1.42 4.97
C GLU A 786 -25.96 -0.05 5.14
N LYS A 787 -25.79 0.40 6.39
CA LYS A 787 -25.15 1.67 6.74
C LYS A 787 -23.70 1.49 7.22
N ALA A 788 -23.15 0.29 7.08
CA ALA A 788 -21.76 0.05 7.44
C ALA A 788 -20.82 0.82 6.50
N SER A 789 -19.68 1.24 7.04
CA SER A 789 -18.69 2.00 6.29
C SER A 789 -17.27 1.68 6.72
N PHE A 790 -16.33 1.90 5.83
CA PHE A 790 -14.91 1.73 6.08
C PHE A 790 -14.18 3.06 6.14
N ARG A 791 -13.08 3.11 6.88
CA ARG A 791 -12.09 4.18 6.82
C ARG A 791 -10.71 3.59 7.00
N ILE A 792 -9.71 4.10 6.30
CA ILE A 792 -8.31 3.75 6.61
C ILE A 792 -7.55 5.01 6.98
N GLU A 793 -7.01 5.06 8.18
CA GLU A 793 -6.26 6.22 8.67
C GLU A 793 -5.01 5.74 9.42
N ASN A 794 -3.85 6.33 9.12
CA ASN A 794 -2.57 6.01 9.76
C ASN A 794 -2.25 4.50 9.77
N GLY A 795 -2.52 3.82 8.66
CA GLY A 795 -2.26 2.38 8.51
C GLY A 795 -3.21 1.46 9.29
N THR A 796 -4.33 2.00 9.78
CA THR A 796 -5.37 1.25 10.51
C THR A 796 -6.66 1.25 9.70
N LEU A 797 -7.23 0.07 9.43
CA LEU A 797 -8.57 -0.07 8.89
C LEU A 797 -9.59 0.06 10.02
N ILE A 798 -10.55 0.95 9.88
CA ILE A 798 -11.66 1.16 10.81
C ILE A 798 -12.94 0.76 10.11
N ILE A 799 -13.67 -0.17 10.71
CA ILE A 799 -14.96 -0.66 10.23
C ILE A 799 -16.02 -0.04 11.14
N PHE A 800 -17.00 0.66 10.57
CA PHE A 800 -18.11 1.25 11.30
C PHE A 800 -19.41 0.58 10.92
N TRP A 801 -20.28 0.32 11.90
CA TRP A 801 -21.64 -0.18 11.66
C TRP A 801 -22.60 0.36 12.73
N PRO A 802 -23.91 0.40 12.48
CA PRO A 802 -24.89 0.89 13.45
C PRO A 802 -24.86 0.08 14.76
N SER A 803 -24.92 0.79 15.88
CA SER A 803 -25.11 0.23 17.22
C SER A 803 -26.53 0.49 17.68
N ARG A 804 -27.29 -0.57 17.99
CA ARG A 804 -28.67 -0.44 18.46
C ARG A 804 -28.80 -0.23 19.96
N ARG A 805 -27.74 -0.51 20.73
CA ARG A 805 -27.77 -0.57 22.20
C ARG A 805 -28.49 0.61 22.84
N HIS A 806 -28.08 1.85 22.55
CA HIS A 806 -28.70 3.03 23.17
C HIS A 806 -30.11 3.31 22.63
N SER A 807 -30.33 3.01 21.35
CA SER A 807 -31.65 3.20 20.72
C SER A 807 -32.70 2.20 21.23
N GLU A 808 -32.29 0.97 21.55
CA GLU A 808 -33.16 -0.05 22.13
C GLU A 808 -33.54 0.30 23.56
N VAL A 809 -32.57 0.77 24.37
CA VAL A 809 -32.86 1.31 25.70
C VAL A 809 -33.84 2.47 25.62
N ALA A 810 -33.58 3.45 24.74
CA ALA A 810 -34.50 4.59 24.57
C ALA A 810 -35.91 4.14 24.12
N LYS A 811 -36.03 3.23 23.14
CA LYS A 811 -37.33 2.71 22.68
C LYS A 811 -38.07 1.89 23.73
N ALA A 812 -37.34 1.25 24.64
CA ALA A 812 -37.93 0.45 25.70
C ALA A 812 -38.42 1.30 26.88
N MET A 813 -38.00 2.56 26.97
CA MET A 813 -38.45 3.50 28.01
C MET A 813 -39.84 4.07 27.69
N GLN A 814 -40.54 4.54 28.72
CA GLN A 814 -41.85 5.16 28.55
C GLN A 814 -41.74 6.52 27.84
N TRP A 815 -40.67 7.27 28.14
CA TRP A 815 -40.37 8.55 27.49
C TRP A 815 -38.88 8.91 27.62
N ASN A 816 -38.43 9.77 26.71
CA ASN A 816 -37.05 10.25 26.61
C ASN A 816 -37.03 11.78 26.41
N CYS A 817 -36.26 12.47 27.25
CA CYS A 817 -35.98 13.90 27.12
C CYS A 817 -34.51 14.12 26.75
N TYR A 818 -34.25 14.44 25.49
CA TYR A 818 -32.92 14.73 24.94
C TYR A 818 -32.58 16.20 25.17
N GLN A 819 -31.65 16.48 26.08
CA GLN A 819 -31.26 17.83 26.48
C GLN A 819 -30.01 18.28 25.72
N ASP A 820 -30.21 18.95 24.59
CA ASP A 820 -29.10 19.41 23.76
C ASP A 820 -29.53 20.60 22.89
N ALA A 821 -28.85 21.73 23.09
CA ALA A 821 -29.13 22.97 22.36
C ALA A 821 -28.70 22.93 20.89
N THR A 822 -27.75 22.04 20.56
CA THR A 822 -27.13 21.91 19.24
C THR A 822 -27.72 20.76 18.41
N ALA A 823 -28.46 19.87 19.07
CA ALA A 823 -29.13 18.74 18.44
C ALA A 823 -30.22 19.15 17.45
N ASN A 824 -30.43 18.26 16.49
CA ASN A 824 -31.49 18.37 15.51
C ASN A 824 -32.22 17.03 15.41
N ARG A 825 -33.51 17.04 15.05
CA ARG A 825 -34.36 15.84 14.99
C ARG A 825 -33.89 14.75 13.99
N LYS A 826 -32.92 15.02 13.12
CA LYS A 826 -32.42 14.02 12.15
C LYS A 826 -31.26 13.20 12.70
N TYR A 827 -30.53 13.78 13.65
CA TYR A 827 -29.60 13.03 14.49
C TYR A 827 -30.43 12.19 15.44
#